data_AF-A0A965LUW5-F1
#
_entry.id   AF-A0A965LUW5-F1
#
_cell.length_a   1.000
_cell.length_b   1.000
_cell.length_c   1.000
_cell.angle_alpha   90.00
_cell.angle_beta   90.00
_cell.angle_gamma   90.00
#
_symmetry.space_group_name_H-M   'P 1'
#
loop_
_entity.id
_entity.type
_entity.pdbx_description
1 polymer ?
#
loop_
_entity_poly.entity_id
_entity_poly.type
_entity_poly.pdbx_seq_one_letter_code
_entity_poly.pdbx_strand_id
1 'polypeptide(L)'
;MTSVGSGFGLLGGTITTSGTLRLDTTTIYARLQDSIDVAIGGDTIKILKQEYQPATTNILTWTVTSKFPIQLKAYILVFRNGQLLNNDQYNLTDTNKITIVTTSFKSGANYTVATVSGIGSVGSAQGNPIYPEAGIALSTGTTWTTSITNNSANWNTAYSDRLKWDGGSTDLVAATGRTSLGGSTIGQSMFTLTNPSAITFPRFNADNSVSALSASSYRSAIGAGTVTSVTAASTSGNPISINDNTTTPTIELLSATSGRNGYLTSTDWTTFNNKQSALSNASSSVSGILTSTDWNTFNNKQSAITLTTTGTSGAATLVGSTLNIPQYSGGGGGSGTVTSVGLTAPSIFTVSGSPVTTSGTLALTYSGNALPLANGGTGSTDAANARITLGGTTSGISLFTLTNSVSDKFIKVNSNNTITLLNADDTRTAIGAGTGSVTSVGMTVPSFLSIAGSPITSSGTLAVTLSGSPLPVLNGGTGGANEADARNNLGAACKSCTETLTGNKTFSGTVTLSSVSGTATSVIGRSSTGQVVGVTLGSGLTLSSGTLSGVDASSSVSGDVNTTTQTFSGNKTFSGNVTLSSVSGTATSVIGRSSTGQVVGVTLGSGLNLSSGTLSATASDSVNVYLAINGPGIILSSSFGQYSHWYVNINQSSTVTITLPSASGNTNKTLVIKNVGAGAVNSNSTNVEPLNSKSLTTAILPSGGGKFATLVSDGTNWVIMQAN
;
A
#
# COMPACT_ATOMS: atom_id res chain seq x y z
N MET A 1 -52.69 -81.97 93.36
CA MET A 1 -52.08 -80.75 92.79
C MET A 1 -52.82 -79.56 93.40
N THR A 2 -52.18 -78.84 94.32
CA THR A 2 -52.82 -77.85 95.20
C THR A 2 -52.79 -76.41 94.67
N SER A 3 -52.21 -76.15 93.49
CA SER A 3 -52.44 -74.93 92.67
C SER A 3 -51.86 -75.10 91.26
N VAL A 4 -52.35 -74.33 90.28
CA VAL A 4 -51.82 -74.23 88.89
C VAL A 4 -51.42 -72.78 88.64
N GLY A 5 -50.19 -72.55 88.17
CA GLY A 5 -49.61 -71.22 87.94
C GLY A 5 -50.24 -70.46 86.76
N SER A 6 -50.32 -69.14 86.87
CA SER A 6 -50.95 -68.25 85.90
C SER A 6 -50.03 -67.88 84.73
N GLY A 7 -50.49 -68.13 83.51
CA GLY A 7 -49.85 -67.72 82.25
C GLY A 7 -50.48 -68.43 81.07
N PHE A 8 -50.91 -67.71 80.03
CA PHE A 8 -51.62 -68.20 78.84
C PHE A 8 -53.13 -68.50 78.97
N GLY A 9 -53.89 -67.59 79.59
CA GLY A 9 -55.36 -67.54 79.43
C GLY A 9 -56.17 -68.51 80.31
N LEU A 10 -55.58 -69.02 81.40
CA LEU A 10 -56.25 -69.84 82.40
C LEU A 10 -56.04 -69.23 83.79
N LEU A 11 -57.14 -68.99 84.53
CA LEU A 11 -57.15 -68.54 85.93
C LEU A 11 -57.56 -69.73 86.82
N GLY A 12 -56.71 -70.10 87.79
CA GLY A 12 -56.93 -71.26 88.66
C GLY A 12 -56.76 -70.95 90.16
N GLY A 13 -57.69 -71.45 90.99
CA GLY A 13 -57.62 -71.47 92.46
C GLY A 13 -57.43 -72.91 93.00
N THR A 14 -57.17 -73.04 94.31
CA THR A 14 -56.86 -74.31 95.01
C THR A 14 -57.95 -75.39 94.84
N ILE A 15 -57.56 -76.59 94.34
CA ILE A 15 -58.46 -77.74 94.09
C ILE A 15 -58.31 -78.75 95.24
N THR A 16 -59.36 -78.96 96.05
CA THR A 16 -59.32 -79.90 97.19
C THR A 16 -60.28 -81.09 97.09
N THR A 17 -61.24 -81.12 96.16
CA THR A 17 -62.05 -82.33 95.90
C THR A 17 -62.71 -82.40 94.51
N SER A 18 -63.02 -81.27 93.89
CA SER A 18 -63.34 -81.13 92.45
C SER A 18 -63.33 -79.64 92.09
N GLY A 19 -62.89 -79.26 90.88
CA GLY A 19 -62.79 -77.85 90.47
C GLY A 19 -62.78 -77.69 88.95
N THR A 20 -63.50 -76.69 88.46
CA THR A 20 -63.65 -76.38 87.03
C THR A 20 -62.61 -75.34 86.60
N LEU A 21 -61.80 -75.66 85.59
CA LEU A 21 -60.87 -74.73 84.95
C LEU A 21 -61.66 -73.82 83.99
N ARG A 22 -61.64 -72.50 84.19
CA ARG A 22 -62.27 -71.53 83.27
C ARG A 22 -61.20 -70.89 82.41
N LEU A 23 -61.41 -70.93 81.08
CA LEU A 23 -60.68 -70.07 80.15
C LEU A 23 -61.07 -68.62 80.40
N ASP A 24 -60.07 -67.75 80.52
CA ASP A 24 -60.27 -66.31 80.50
C ASP A 24 -60.60 -65.88 79.07
N THR A 25 -61.90 -65.84 78.80
CA THR A 25 -62.43 -65.43 77.51
C THR A 25 -62.11 -63.98 77.20
N THR A 26 -61.84 -63.12 78.19
CA THR A 26 -61.57 -61.69 78.00
C THR A 26 -60.19 -61.45 77.40
N THR A 27 -59.17 -62.19 77.85
CA THR A 27 -57.82 -62.10 77.31
C THR A 27 -57.69 -62.73 75.91
N ILE A 28 -58.48 -63.77 75.63
CA ILE A 28 -58.56 -64.39 74.28
C ILE A 28 -59.38 -63.51 73.31
N TYR A 29 -60.46 -62.87 73.77
CA TYR A 29 -61.23 -61.93 72.95
C TYR A 29 -60.39 -60.72 72.52
N ALA A 30 -59.62 -60.13 73.45
CA ALA A 30 -58.78 -58.96 73.13
C ALA A 30 -57.70 -59.23 72.09
N ARG A 31 -57.19 -60.47 71.98
CA ARG A 31 -56.19 -60.85 70.97
C ARG A 31 -56.76 -61.20 69.60
N LEU A 32 -58.06 -61.45 69.50
CA LEU A 32 -58.75 -61.75 68.25
C LEU A 32 -59.50 -60.54 67.66
N GLN A 33 -59.66 -59.44 68.41
CA GLN A 33 -60.64 -58.40 68.04
C GLN A 33 -60.09 -57.16 67.29
N ASP A 34 -58.80 -56.81 67.34
CA ASP A 34 -58.40 -55.43 66.97
C ASP A 34 -57.52 -55.19 65.73
N SER A 35 -57.05 -56.21 65.00
CA SER A 35 -56.57 -56.02 63.61
C SER A 35 -56.23 -57.36 62.94
N ILE A 36 -56.75 -57.59 61.73
CA ILE A 36 -56.14 -58.54 60.79
C ILE A 36 -55.16 -57.72 59.94
N ASP A 37 -53.86 -57.98 60.09
CA ASP A 37 -52.86 -57.42 59.18
C ASP A 37 -52.93 -58.19 57.85
N VAL A 38 -53.45 -57.55 56.79
CA VAL A 38 -53.44 -58.11 55.43
C VAL A 38 -52.41 -57.33 54.63
N ALA A 39 -51.31 -57.99 54.25
CA ALA A 39 -50.30 -57.40 53.38
C ALA A 39 -50.72 -57.53 51.91
N ILE A 40 -50.88 -56.40 51.21
CA ILE A 40 -51.05 -56.35 49.76
C ILE A 40 -49.98 -55.40 49.22
N GLY A 41 -49.04 -55.91 48.42
CA GLY A 41 -48.07 -55.06 47.73
C GLY A 41 -46.99 -54.40 48.60
N GLY A 42 -46.75 -54.87 49.83
CA GLY A 42 -45.65 -54.41 50.69
C GLY A 42 -46.01 -53.31 51.69
N ASP A 43 -47.20 -52.71 51.61
CA ASP A 43 -47.73 -51.78 52.62
C ASP A 43 -48.72 -52.50 53.57
N THR A 44 -48.67 -52.19 54.87
CA THR A 44 -49.55 -52.81 55.88
C THR A 44 -50.85 -52.00 56.01
N ILE A 45 -51.92 -52.43 55.34
CA ILE A 45 -53.26 -51.87 55.53
C ILE A 45 -53.88 -52.50 56.77
N LYS A 46 -54.25 -51.69 57.76
CA LYS A 46 -54.92 -52.13 58.98
C LYS A 46 -56.41 -51.80 58.92
N ILE A 47 -57.27 -52.81 59.08
CA ILE A 47 -58.70 -52.57 59.31
C ILE A 47 -58.87 -52.30 60.82
N LEU A 48 -59.32 -51.09 61.15
CA LEU A 48 -59.62 -50.67 62.51
C LEU A 48 -61.14 -50.72 62.72
N LYS A 49 -61.59 -51.21 63.88
CA LYS A 49 -63.01 -51.19 64.24
C LYS A 49 -63.24 -50.72 65.67
N GLN A 50 -64.44 -50.21 65.94
CA GLN A 50 -64.91 -49.88 67.28
C GLN A 50 -66.37 -50.31 67.44
N GLU A 51 -66.65 -50.99 68.54
CA GLU A 51 -68.01 -51.42 68.91
C GLU A 51 -68.58 -50.52 70.01
N TYR A 52 -69.89 -50.25 69.95
CA TYR A 52 -70.64 -49.37 70.84
C TYR A 52 -71.87 -50.13 71.34
N GLN A 53 -71.91 -50.46 72.63
CA GLN A 53 -72.85 -51.43 73.21
C GLN A 53 -73.36 -50.97 74.59
N PRO A 54 -74.68 -50.85 74.83
CA PRO A 54 -75.72 -50.43 73.90
C PRO A 54 -75.75 -48.89 73.74
N ALA A 55 -75.79 -48.38 72.51
CA ALA A 55 -75.74 -46.95 72.26
C ALA A 55 -77.03 -46.24 72.67
N THR A 56 -76.92 -45.21 73.51
CA THR A 56 -78.05 -44.39 74.01
C THR A 56 -78.21 -43.07 73.26
N THR A 57 -77.24 -42.71 72.40
CA THR A 57 -77.28 -41.49 71.58
C THR A 57 -76.99 -41.81 70.11
N ASN A 58 -77.51 -40.98 69.20
CA ASN A 58 -77.26 -41.14 67.77
C ASN A 58 -75.88 -40.65 67.32
N ILE A 59 -75.01 -40.20 68.23
CA ILE A 59 -73.65 -39.77 67.94
C ILE A 59 -72.68 -40.82 68.46
N LEU A 60 -71.97 -41.48 67.55
CA LEU A 60 -70.92 -42.44 67.83
C LEU A 60 -69.57 -41.73 67.75
N THR A 61 -68.83 -41.69 68.87
CA THR A 61 -67.51 -41.04 68.94
C THR A 61 -66.41 -42.08 68.82
N TRP A 62 -65.62 -41.96 67.76
CA TRP A 62 -64.43 -42.78 67.52
C TRP A 62 -63.31 -42.43 68.49
N THR A 63 -62.75 -43.47 69.10
CA THR A 63 -61.72 -43.38 70.15
C THR A 63 -60.53 -44.29 69.91
N VAL A 64 -60.62 -45.22 68.95
CA VAL A 64 -59.49 -46.11 68.60
C VAL A 64 -58.26 -45.31 68.17
N THR A 65 -58.48 -44.17 67.52
CA THR A 65 -57.45 -43.17 67.18
C THR A 65 -57.99 -41.76 67.45
N SER A 66 -57.12 -40.75 67.54
CA SER A 66 -57.53 -39.36 67.81
C SER A 66 -58.49 -38.77 66.77
N LYS A 67 -58.47 -39.31 65.56
CA LYS A 67 -59.39 -39.05 64.45
C LYS A 67 -59.56 -40.30 63.59
N PHE A 68 -60.60 -40.39 62.77
CA PHE A 68 -60.68 -41.43 61.74
C PHE A 68 -59.44 -41.35 60.83
N PRO A 69 -58.75 -42.47 60.56
CA PRO A 69 -57.55 -42.47 59.70
C PRO A 69 -57.82 -41.92 58.30
N ILE A 70 -59.01 -42.16 57.75
CA ILE A 70 -59.48 -41.62 56.48
C ILE A 70 -60.80 -40.89 56.73
N GLN A 71 -60.87 -39.62 56.34
CA GLN A 71 -62.03 -38.73 56.61
C GLN A 71 -63.04 -38.69 55.46
N LEU A 72 -62.99 -39.69 54.57
CA LEU A 72 -63.94 -39.88 53.49
C LEU A 72 -64.94 -40.97 53.89
N LYS A 73 -66.21 -40.60 53.92
CA LYS A 73 -67.33 -41.46 54.32
C LYS A 73 -67.39 -42.80 53.56
N ALA A 74 -66.97 -42.82 52.29
CA ALA A 74 -66.91 -44.03 51.47
C ALA A 74 -65.99 -45.14 52.03
N TYR A 75 -65.06 -44.80 52.92
CA TYR A 75 -64.10 -45.71 53.54
C TYR A 75 -64.38 -45.96 55.03
N ILE A 76 -65.59 -45.62 55.48
CA ILE A 76 -66.05 -45.92 56.83
C ILE A 76 -67.36 -46.70 56.70
N LEU A 77 -67.45 -47.85 57.36
CA LEU A 77 -68.63 -48.70 57.36
C LEU A 77 -69.24 -48.70 58.75
N VAL A 78 -70.57 -48.58 58.82
CA VAL A 78 -71.29 -48.55 60.09
C VAL A 78 -72.33 -49.66 60.09
N PHE A 79 -72.28 -50.52 61.10
CA PHE A 79 -73.19 -51.63 61.28
C PHE A 79 -74.06 -51.38 62.51
N ARG A 80 -75.33 -51.80 62.47
CA ARG A 80 -76.27 -51.80 63.59
C ARG A 80 -76.76 -53.22 63.83
N ASN A 81 -76.49 -53.78 65.01
CA ASN A 81 -76.73 -55.18 65.36
C ASN A 81 -76.22 -56.16 64.27
N GLY A 82 -75.07 -55.84 63.67
CA GLY A 82 -74.45 -56.63 62.59
C GLY A 82 -74.96 -56.32 61.16
N GLN A 83 -76.03 -55.55 60.97
CA GLN A 83 -76.49 -55.14 59.64
C GLN A 83 -75.78 -53.86 59.18
N LEU A 84 -75.19 -53.85 57.98
CA LEU A 84 -74.57 -52.65 57.39
C LEU A 84 -75.63 -51.57 57.14
N LEU A 85 -75.33 -50.34 57.55
CA LEU A 85 -76.12 -49.16 57.22
C LEU A 85 -75.68 -48.59 55.87
N ASN A 86 -76.65 -48.16 55.08
CA ASN A 86 -76.40 -47.48 53.82
C ASN A 86 -75.79 -46.09 54.07
N ASN A 87 -75.09 -45.56 53.06
CA ASN A 87 -74.37 -44.30 53.17
C ASN A 87 -75.28 -43.15 53.65
N ASP A 88 -76.54 -43.06 53.22
CA ASP A 88 -77.45 -41.98 53.60
C ASP A 88 -77.99 -42.07 55.04
N GLN A 89 -77.72 -43.17 55.76
CA GLN A 89 -78.27 -43.44 57.10
C GLN A 89 -77.36 -42.98 58.24
N TYR A 90 -76.15 -42.52 57.94
CA TYR A 90 -75.22 -41.92 58.90
C TYR A 90 -74.43 -40.81 58.21
N ASN A 91 -73.82 -39.91 58.97
CA ASN A 91 -72.95 -38.86 58.46
C ASN A 91 -71.67 -38.76 59.31
N LEU A 92 -70.55 -38.48 58.64
CA LEU A 92 -69.33 -38.07 59.32
C LEU A 92 -69.50 -36.59 59.69
N THR A 93 -69.72 -36.31 60.97
CA THR A 93 -70.05 -34.96 61.46
C THR A 93 -68.87 -34.25 62.09
N ASP A 94 -67.81 -34.99 62.44
CA ASP A 94 -66.52 -34.46 62.86
C ASP A 94 -65.42 -35.46 62.46
N THR A 95 -64.18 -35.03 62.56
CA THR A 95 -62.95 -35.80 62.36
C THR A 95 -62.89 -37.11 63.16
N ASN A 96 -63.64 -37.22 64.27
CA ASN A 96 -63.76 -38.43 65.09
C ASN A 96 -65.22 -38.79 65.47
N LYS A 97 -66.24 -38.25 64.80
CA LYS A 97 -67.65 -38.53 65.14
C LYS A 97 -68.48 -38.93 63.93
N ILE A 98 -69.31 -39.95 64.12
CA ILE A 98 -70.36 -40.34 63.19
C ILE A 98 -71.71 -40.10 63.85
N THR A 99 -72.58 -39.36 63.18
CA THR A 99 -73.96 -39.19 63.59
C THR A 99 -74.85 -40.10 62.75
N ILE A 100 -75.55 -41.03 63.38
CA ILE A 100 -76.59 -41.83 62.74
C ILE A 100 -77.82 -40.93 62.52
N VAL A 101 -78.35 -40.93 61.31
CA VAL A 101 -79.55 -40.16 60.97
C VAL A 101 -80.70 -40.64 61.86
N THR A 102 -81.48 -39.72 62.42
CA THR A 102 -82.45 -39.98 63.50
C THR A 102 -83.45 -41.10 63.16
N THR A 103 -83.91 -41.19 61.91
CA THR A 103 -84.83 -42.24 61.44
C THR A 103 -84.19 -43.63 61.38
N SER A 104 -82.86 -43.71 61.34
CA SER A 104 -82.08 -44.95 61.32
C SER A 104 -81.43 -45.27 62.68
N PHE A 105 -81.47 -44.35 63.63
CA PHE A 105 -81.01 -44.60 64.99
C PHE A 105 -82.01 -45.47 65.78
N LYS A 106 -81.52 -46.44 66.53
CA LYS A 106 -82.30 -47.25 67.47
C LYS A 106 -81.59 -47.24 68.81
N SER A 107 -82.17 -46.54 69.78
CA SER A 107 -81.66 -46.51 71.15
C SER A 107 -81.65 -47.91 71.75
N GLY A 108 -80.56 -48.28 72.43
CA GLY A 108 -80.38 -49.62 72.97
C GLY A 108 -79.79 -50.64 71.99
N ALA A 109 -79.60 -50.26 70.71
CA ALA A 109 -78.95 -51.11 69.72
C ALA A 109 -77.42 -50.99 69.79
N ASN A 110 -76.78 -51.99 69.22
CA ASN A 110 -75.34 -52.17 69.19
C ASN A 110 -74.81 -51.67 67.87
N TYR A 111 -73.81 -50.79 67.88
CA TYR A 111 -73.23 -50.23 66.66
C TYR A 111 -71.77 -50.64 66.52
N THR A 112 -71.32 -50.86 65.29
CA THR A 112 -69.90 -51.10 64.97
C THR A 112 -69.50 -50.15 63.87
N VAL A 113 -68.41 -49.41 64.08
CA VAL A 113 -67.80 -48.59 63.04
C VAL A 113 -66.50 -49.28 62.62
N ALA A 114 -66.26 -49.43 61.33
CA ALA A 114 -65.04 -50.00 60.78
C ALA A 114 -64.45 -49.07 59.70
N THR A 115 -63.14 -48.94 59.68
CA THR A 115 -62.39 -48.13 58.72
C THR A 115 -61.02 -48.77 58.45
N VAL A 116 -60.27 -48.22 57.50
CA VAL A 116 -58.92 -48.70 57.18
C VAL A 116 -57.89 -47.61 57.44
N SER A 117 -56.72 -48.00 57.93
CA SER A 117 -55.54 -47.17 58.14
C SER A 117 -54.41 -47.70 57.27
N GLY A 118 -53.87 -46.87 56.38
CA GLY A 118 -52.74 -47.25 55.51
C GLY A 118 -52.98 -47.17 54.00
N ILE A 119 -54.08 -46.59 53.52
CA ILE A 119 -54.10 -46.11 52.13
C ILE A 119 -53.33 -44.78 52.12
N GLY A 120 -52.10 -44.79 51.61
CA GLY A 120 -51.39 -43.56 51.29
C GLY A 120 -52.22 -42.80 50.26
N SER A 121 -52.98 -41.83 50.73
CA SER A 121 -53.67 -40.83 49.93
C SER A 121 -52.67 -40.21 48.96
N VAL A 122 -52.99 -40.28 47.67
CA VAL A 122 -52.50 -39.31 46.71
C VAL A 122 -52.76 -37.90 47.24
N GLY A 123 -51.72 -37.05 47.23
CA GLY A 123 -51.83 -35.60 47.33
C GLY A 123 -51.25 -34.97 48.58
N SER A 124 -49.97 -34.57 48.52
CA SER A 124 -49.51 -33.16 48.49
C SER A 124 -48.11 -32.97 49.13
N ALA A 125 -47.34 -32.06 48.53
CA ALA A 125 -46.04 -31.51 48.95
C ALA A 125 -44.73 -32.06 48.35
N GLN A 126 -44.79 -32.68 47.17
CA GLN A 126 -43.72 -32.48 46.18
C GLN A 126 -44.41 -32.23 44.85
N GLY A 127 -44.34 -30.98 44.38
CA GLY A 127 -44.90 -30.59 43.09
C GLY A 127 -44.26 -31.45 42.02
N ASN A 128 -44.96 -32.49 41.60
CA ASN A 128 -44.66 -33.19 40.36
C ASN A 128 -44.62 -32.11 39.26
N PRO A 129 -43.64 -32.14 38.34
CA PRO A 129 -43.58 -31.16 37.27
C PRO A 129 -44.90 -31.16 36.51
N ILE A 130 -45.68 -30.08 36.68
CA ILE A 130 -46.92 -29.85 35.95
C ILE A 130 -46.49 -29.51 34.53
N TYR A 131 -46.72 -30.44 33.60
CA TYR A 131 -46.60 -30.13 32.18
C TYR A 131 -47.73 -29.15 31.81
N PRO A 132 -47.42 -28.03 31.15
CA PRO A 132 -48.46 -27.15 30.65
C PRO A 132 -49.31 -27.89 29.60
N GLU A 133 -50.60 -27.55 29.51
CA GLU A 133 -51.55 -28.17 28.58
C GLU A 133 -51.11 -28.04 27.10
N ALA A 134 -50.19 -27.11 26.81
CA ALA A 134 -49.33 -27.10 25.62
C ALA A 134 -48.02 -26.34 25.89
N GLY A 135 -46.86 -26.87 25.46
CA GLY A 135 -45.53 -26.23 25.53
C GLY A 135 -44.44 -27.04 26.24
N ILE A 136 -43.19 -26.53 26.27
CA ILE A 136 -42.06 -27.12 27.02
C ILE A 136 -42.12 -26.67 28.48
N ALA A 137 -41.96 -27.59 29.43
CA ALA A 137 -41.98 -27.30 30.87
C ALA A 137 -40.78 -26.44 31.31
N LEU A 138 -41.03 -25.36 32.06
CA LEU A 138 -40.03 -24.43 32.57
C LEU A 138 -39.69 -24.75 34.04
N SER A 139 -38.43 -25.06 34.35
CA SER A 139 -37.98 -25.29 35.73
C SER A 139 -37.74 -23.95 36.44
N THR A 140 -38.53 -23.61 37.46
CA THR A 140 -38.40 -22.38 38.25
C THR A 140 -37.88 -22.63 39.67
N GLY A 141 -37.40 -23.84 39.99
CA GLY A 141 -37.03 -24.20 41.36
C GLY A 141 -36.06 -25.38 41.47
N THR A 142 -35.48 -25.49 42.67
CA THR A 142 -34.33 -26.34 43.07
C THR A 142 -34.59 -27.86 43.11
N THR A 143 -35.70 -28.35 42.55
CA THR A 143 -36.11 -29.76 42.65
C THR A 143 -35.81 -30.61 41.41
N TRP A 144 -35.30 -30.01 40.34
CA TRP A 144 -34.77 -30.75 39.19
C TRP A 144 -33.28 -30.99 39.40
N THR A 145 -32.87 -32.24 39.66
CA THR A 145 -31.45 -32.58 39.90
C THR A 145 -30.57 -32.39 38.66
N THR A 146 -31.17 -32.44 37.47
CA THR A 146 -30.59 -31.99 36.19
C THR A 146 -31.70 -31.41 35.30
N SER A 147 -32.04 -30.12 35.45
CA SER A 147 -32.89 -29.43 34.47
C SER A 147 -32.06 -28.97 33.28
N ILE A 148 -32.67 -28.99 32.09
CA ILE A 148 -32.14 -28.25 30.95
C ILE A 148 -32.19 -26.77 31.34
N THR A 149 -31.06 -26.07 31.28
CA THR A 149 -30.98 -24.64 31.57
C THR A 149 -32.08 -23.89 30.81
N ASN A 150 -32.84 -23.06 31.51
CA ASN A 150 -33.88 -22.24 30.90
C ASN A 150 -33.24 -21.35 29.83
N ASN A 151 -33.48 -21.69 28.57
CA ASN A 151 -32.95 -20.99 27.41
C ASN A 151 -34.03 -20.15 26.71
N SER A 152 -35.21 -19.94 27.32
CA SER A 152 -36.37 -19.32 26.65
C SER A 152 -36.05 -17.93 26.09
N ALA A 153 -35.17 -17.16 26.73
CA ALA A 153 -34.65 -15.90 26.20
C ALA A 153 -33.93 -16.10 24.86
N ASN A 154 -33.04 -17.10 24.77
CA ASN A 154 -32.34 -17.43 23.53
C ASN A 154 -33.28 -18.04 22.47
N TRP A 155 -34.35 -18.74 22.86
CA TRP A 155 -35.37 -19.23 21.92
C TRP A 155 -36.19 -18.09 21.35
N ASN A 156 -36.55 -17.10 22.17
CA ASN A 156 -37.21 -15.88 21.71
C ASN A 156 -36.27 -15.08 20.77
N THR A 157 -34.99 -14.95 21.12
CA THR A 157 -33.99 -14.35 20.23
C THR A 157 -33.83 -15.13 18.93
N ALA A 158 -33.72 -16.46 18.96
CA ALA A 158 -33.61 -17.30 17.77
C ALA A 158 -34.88 -17.26 16.90
N TYR A 159 -36.06 -17.18 17.52
CA TYR A 159 -37.34 -17.01 16.83
C TYR A 159 -37.42 -15.66 16.13
N SER A 160 -37.06 -14.57 16.83
CA SER A 160 -36.96 -13.24 16.23
C SER A 160 -35.87 -13.14 15.16
N ASP A 161 -34.73 -13.82 15.34
CA ASP A 161 -33.64 -13.86 14.36
C ASP A 161 -34.01 -14.69 13.13
N ARG A 162 -34.85 -15.72 13.25
CA ARG A 162 -35.39 -16.46 12.09
C ARG A 162 -36.20 -15.54 11.17
N LEU A 163 -36.97 -14.61 11.74
CA LEU A 163 -37.74 -13.62 10.97
C LEU A 163 -36.83 -12.63 10.20
N LYS A 164 -35.53 -12.59 10.49
CA LYS A 164 -34.53 -11.82 9.71
C LYS A 164 -34.11 -12.53 8.41
N TRP A 165 -34.51 -13.77 8.20
CA TRP A 165 -34.07 -14.61 7.07
C TRP A 165 -35.22 -15.30 6.32
N ASP A 166 -36.48 -15.05 6.69
CA ASP A 166 -37.67 -15.63 6.06
C ASP A 166 -38.23 -14.80 4.89
N GLY A 167 -37.57 -13.68 4.55
CA GLY A 167 -37.95 -12.78 3.47
C GLY A 167 -38.93 -11.66 3.89
N GLY A 168 -39.32 -11.57 5.17
CA GLY A 168 -40.11 -10.46 5.70
C GLY A 168 -39.29 -9.17 5.90
N SER A 169 -39.91 -8.00 5.72
CA SER A 169 -39.24 -6.68 5.83
C SER A 169 -39.16 -6.12 7.26
N THR A 170 -39.68 -6.82 8.27
CA THR A 170 -39.76 -6.29 9.64
C THR A 170 -38.45 -6.47 10.40
N ASP A 171 -37.96 -5.38 10.99
CA ASP A 171 -36.79 -5.29 11.88
C ASP A 171 -35.41 -5.67 11.29
N LEU A 172 -35.32 -5.79 9.96
CA LEU A 172 -34.07 -5.94 9.25
C LEU A 172 -33.35 -4.60 9.09
N VAL A 173 -32.18 -4.46 9.72
CA VAL A 173 -31.22 -3.43 9.30
C VAL A 173 -30.67 -3.82 7.93
N ALA A 174 -31.23 -3.25 6.86
CA ALA A 174 -30.96 -3.64 5.48
C ALA A 174 -29.45 -3.67 5.13
N ALA A 175 -28.65 -2.75 5.68
CA ALA A 175 -27.20 -2.74 5.48
C ALA A 175 -26.49 -3.98 6.04
N THR A 176 -26.84 -4.37 7.27
CA THR A 176 -26.30 -5.57 7.93
C THR A 176 -26.79 -6.83 7.23
N GLY A 177 -28.08 -6.87 6.85
CA GLY A 177 -28.66 -8.02 6.12
C GLY A 177 -27.93 -8.31 4.81
N ARG A 178 -27.67 -7.30 3.98
CA ARG A 178 -26.91 -7.49 2.73
C ARG A 178 -25.46 -7.92 2.96
N THR A 179 -24.84 -7.48 4.06
CA THR A 179 -23.50 -7.92 4.48
C THR A 179 -23.50 -9.41 4.84
N SER A 180 -24.52 -9.88 5.57
CA SER A 180 -24.68 -11.30 5.94
C SER A 180 -24.95 -12.22 4.75
N LEU A 181 -25.50 -11.69 3.63
CA LEU A 181 -25.66 -12.40 2.36
C LEU A 181 -24.36 -12.45 1.52
N GLY A 182 -23.25 -11.91 2.03
CA GLY A 182 -21.95 -11.86 1.33
C GLY A 182 -21.81 -10.72 0.32
N GLY A 183 -22.67 -9.69 0.38
CA GLY A 183 -22.59 -8.54 -0.51
C GLY A 183 -21.32 -7.71 -0.30
N SER A 184 -20.42 -7.73 -1.29
CA SER A 184 -19.27 -6.80 -1.40
C SER A 184 -19.75 -5.38 -1.74
N THR A 185 -18.89 -4.35 -1.68
CA THR A 185 -19.27 -2.96 -1.99
C THR A 185 -20.06 -2.80 -3.31
N ILE A 186 -19.65 -3.52 -4.36
CA ILE A 186 -20.38 -3.55 -5.65
C ILE A 186 -21.72 -4.27 -5.51
N GLY A 187 -21.76 -5.42 -4.82
CA GLY A 187 -22.99 -6.15 -4.55
C GLY A 187 -24.00 -5.31 -3.76
N GLN A 188 -23.55 -4.61 -2.72
CA GLN A 188 -24.37 -3.67 -1.95
C GLN A 188 -24.95 -2.56 -2.84
N SER A 189 -24.14 -2.03 -3.76
CA SER A 189 -24.55 -1.00 -4.73
C SER A 189 -25.58 -1.53 -5.72
N MET A 190 -25.47 -2.80 -6.16
CA MET A 190 -26.48 -3.45 -7.02
C MET A 190 -27.82 -3.64 -6.29
N PHE A 191 -27.80 -4.07 -5.02
CA PHE A 191 -29.03 -4.23 -4.21
C PHE A 191 -29.74 -2.91 -3.90
N THR A 192 -29.02 -1.78 -3.97
CA THR A 192 -29.55 -0.45 -3.64
C THR A 192 -29.66 0.47 -4.86
N LEU A 193 -29.35 -0.04 -6.05
CA LEU A 193 -29.48 0.71 -7.29
C LEU A 193 -30.94 1.15 -7.46
N THR A 194 -31.15 2.45 -7.59
CA THR A 194 -32.50 3.00 -7.78
C THR A 194 -33.11 2.43 -9.06
N ASN A 195 -34.38 2.02 -8.99
CA ASN A 195 -35.11 1.51 -10.14
C ASN A 195 -35.13 2.56 -11.26
N PRO A 196 -34.59 2.25 -12.45
CA PRO A 196 -34.61 3.18 -13.55
C PRO A 196 -36.01 3.26 -14.15
N SER A 197 -36.43 4.46 -14.57
CA SER A 197 -37.70 4.69 -15.28
C SER A 197 -37.61 4.42 -16.79
N ALA A 198 -36.46 3.95 -17.29
CA ALA A 198 -36.18 3.64 -18.70
C ALA A 198 -35.13 2.53 -18.79
N ILE A 199 -34.86 2.03 -20.01
CA ILE A 199 -33.78 1.08 -20.24
C ILE A 199 -32.43 1.75 -19.93
N THR A 200 -31.71 1.21 -18.96
CA THR A 200 -30.39 1.67 -18.54
C THR A 200 -29.40 0.52 -18.41
N PHE A 201 -28.12 0.82 -18.51
CA PHE A 201 -27.03 -0.13 -18.47
C PHE A 201 -26.16 0.11 -17.23
N PRO A 202 -25.97 -0.89 -16.34
CA PRO A 202 -25.10 -0.72 -15.18
C PRO A 202 -23.65 -0.48 -15.57
N ARG A 203 -23.03 0.52 -14.97
CA ARG A 203 -21.58 0.72 -14.97
C ARG A 203 -21.04 0.48 -13.57
N PHE A 204 -20.09 -0.45 -13.46
CA PHE A 204 -19.23 -0.55 -12.30
C PHE A 204 -18.15 0.53 -12.40
N ASN A 205 -18.17 1.46 -11.47
CA ASN A 205 -17.22 2.57 -11.43
C ASN A 205 -15.95 2.16 -10.69
N ALA A 206 -14.85 2.89 -10.92
CA ALA A 206 -13.56 2.63 -10.27
C ALA A 206 -13.59 2.82 -8.74
N ASP A 207 -14.58 3.57 -8.23
CA ASP A 207 -14.84 3.78 -6.80
C ASP A 207 -15.72 2.67 -6.18
N ASN A 208 -15.96 1.57 -6.91
CA ASN A 208 -16.84 0.46 -6.53
C ASN A 208 -18.33 0.82 -6.38
N SER A 209 -18.76 2.01 -6.84
CA SER A 209 -20.18 2.33 -6.98
C SER A 209 -20.77 1.75 -8.28
N VAL A 210 -22.10 1.67 -8.35
CA VAL A 210 -22.84 1.28 -9.55
C VAL A 210 -23.70 2.44 -10.02
N SER A 211 -23.60 2.79 -11.30
CA SER A 211 -24.47 3.79 -11.93
C SER A 211 -25.30 3.18 -13.05
N ALA A 212 -26.56 3.59 -13.19
CA ALA A 212 -27.41 3.24 -14.31
C ALA A 212 -27.23 4.27 -15.44
N LEU A 213 -26.58 3.88 -16.55
CA LEU A 213 -26.33 4.77 -17.68
C LEU A 213 -27.45 4.69 -18.72
N SER A 214 -27.82 5.82 -19.33
CA SER A 214 -28.63 5.82 -20.54
C SER A 214 -27.91 5.10 -21.68
N ALA A 215 -28.66 4.64 -22.70
CA ALA A 215 -28.07 3.99 -23.87
C ALA A 215 -26.99 4.85 -24.56
N SER A 216 -27.16 6.18 -24.63
CA SER A 216 -26.17 7.10 -25.18
C SER A 216 -24.90 7.16 -24.32
N SER A 217 -25.05 7.32 -23.00
CA SER A 217 -23.93 7.40 -22.06
C SER A 217 -23.16 6.07 -21.99
N TYR A 218 -23.86 4.94 -22.07
CA TYR A 218 -23.25 3.62 -22.11
C TYR A 218 -22.42 3.41 -23.38
N ARG A 219 -22.95 3.77 -24.56
CA ARG A 219 -22.20 3.74 -25.82
C ARG A 219 -20.92 4.56 -25.73
N SER A 220 -20.98 5.76 -25.16
CA SER A 220 -19.78 6.57 -24.89
C SER A 220 -18.81 5.89 -23.92
N ALA A 221 -19.30 5.26 -22.84
CA ALA A 221 -18.47 4.61 -21.83
C ALA A 221 -17.72 3.37 -22.37
N ILE A 222 -18.25 2.68 -23.38
CA ILE A 222 -17.61 1.53 -24.03
C ILE A 222 -16.88 1.88 -25.34
N GLY A 223 -16.88 3.15 -25.75
CA GLY A 223 -16.28 3.59 -27.01
C GLY A 223 -17.05 3.20 -28.27
N ALA A 224 -18.34 2.84 -28.16
CA ALA A 224 -19.20 2.55 -29.31
C ALA A 224 -19.71 3.86 -29.95
N GLY A 225 -19.34 4.10 -31.21
CA GLY A 225 -19.78 5.28 -31.96
C GLY A 225 -21.20 5.15 -32.53
N THR A 226 -21.87 6.28 -32.75
CA THR A 226 -23.09 6.38 -33.57
C THR A 226 -22.74 7.09 -34.87
N VAL A 227 -23.22 6.60 -36.01
CA VAL A 227 -23.15 7.35 -37.28
C VAL A 227 -24.01 8.60 -37.11
N THR A 228 -23.39 9.78 -37.07
CA THR A 228 -24.09 11.05 -36.85
C THR A 228 -24.54 11.71 -38.15
N SER A 229 -23.86 11.43 -39.26
CA SER A 229 -24.25 11.87 -40.62
C SER A 229 -23.49 11.05 -41.67
N VAL A 230 -24.12 10.81 -42.81
CA VAL A 230 -23.44 10.36 -44.03
C VAL A 230 -23.56 11.48 -45.06
N THR A 231 -22.47 11.85 -45.70
CA THR A 231 -22.44 12.93 -46.69
C THR A 231 -21.92 12.42 -48.03
N ALA A 232 -22.57 12.81 -49.12
CA ALA A 232 -22.07 12.61 -50.47
C ALA A 232 -21.18 13.81 -50.84
N ALA A 233 -20.06 13.56 -51.52
CA ALA A 233 -19.13 14.61 -51.92
C ALA A 233 -19.84 15.70 -52.75
N SER A 234 -19.62 16.97 -52.43
CA SER A 234 -20.23 18.12 -53.11
C SER A 234 -19.60 18.44 -54.48
N THR A 235 -18.76 17.55 -54.99
CA THR A 235 -18.08 17.72 -56.27
C THR A 235 -19.09 17.71 -57.42
N SER A 236 -18.98 18.68 -58.32
CA SER A 236 -19.80 18.74 -59.54
C SER A 236 -19.71 17.41 -60.30
N GLY A 237 -20.86 16.85 -60.66
CA GLY A 237 -20.92 15.57 -61.37
C GLY A 237 -21.08 14.32 -60.48
N ASN A 238 -21.17 14.44 -59.15
CA ASN A 238 -21.34 13.27 -58.27
C ASN A 238 -22.68 12.55 -58.55
N PRO A 239 -22.66 11.23 -58.87
CA PRO A 239 -23.87 10.48 -59.15
C PRO A 239 -24.57 9.98 -57.87
N ILE A 240 -23.87 9.97 -56.73
CA ILE A 240 -24.38 9.50 -55.44
C ILE A 240 -25.12 10.64 -54.74
N SER A 241 -26.37 10.40 -54.39
CA SER A 241 -27.24 11.32 -53.64
C SER A 241 -27.61 10.72 -52.29
N ILE A 242 -27.71 11.59 -51.28
CA ILE A 242 -28.20 11.28 -49.94
C ILE A 242 -29.33 12.26 -49.69
N ASN A 243 -30.54 11.73 -49.54
CA ASN A 243 -31.76 12.55 -49.44
C ASN A 243 -32.00 13.12 -48.04
N ASP A 244 -31.44 12.50 -46.99
CA ASP A 244 -31.50 12.98 -45.62
C ASP A 244 -30.20 12.70 -44.86
N ASN A 245 -29.69 13.67 -44.11
CA ASN A 245 -28.40 13.52 -43.41
C ASN A 245 -28.59 12.87 -42.02
N THR A 246 -29.52 11.91 -41.92
CA THR A 246 -29.91 11.28 -40.66
C THR A 246 -29.00 10.09 -40.33
N THR A 247 -29.30 9.39 -39.24
CA THR A 247 -28.59 8.19 -38.81
C THR A 247 -28.99 6.93 -39.62
N THR A 248 -29.98 7.04 -40.52
CA THR A 248 -30.41 5.98 -41.44
C THR A 248 -30.64 6.53 -42.86
N PRO A 249 -29.60 7.10 -43.49
CA PRO A 249 -29.75 7.81 -44.75
C PRO A 249 -30.02 6.85 -45.89
N THR A 250 -30.87 7.23 -46.85
CA THR A 250 -30.97 6.46 -48.10
C THR A 250 -29.93 6.96 -49.11
N ILE A 251 -29.13 6.03 -49.62
CA ILE A 251 -28.08 6.29 -50.61
C ILE A 251 -28.59 5.82 -51.96
N GLU A 252 -28.69 6.73 -52.92
CA GLU A 252 -29.18 6.45 -54.27
C GLU A 252 -28.18 6.90 -55.34
N LEU A 253 -28.27 6.28 -56.52
CA LEU A 253 -27.59 6.74 -57.72
C LEU A 253 -28.61 7.51 -58.56
N LEU A 254 -28.33 8.75 -58.92
CA LEU A 254 -29.25 9.56 -59.72
C LEU A 254 -29.03 9.31 -61.22
N SER A 255 -30.07 9.60 -62.03
CA SER A 255 -29.96 9.57 -63.48
C SER A 255 -29.00 10.64 -63.98
N ALA A 256 -28.33 10.32 -65.09
CA ALA A 256 -27.39 11.22 -65.74
C ALA A 256 -28.11 12.46 -66.28
N THR A 257 -27.46 13.62 -66.16
CA THR A 257 -27.84 14.86 -66.81
C THR A 257 -26.62 15.47 -67.51
N SER A 258 -26.79 16.60 -68.19
CA SER A 258 -25.66 17.31 -68.81
C SER A 258 -24.59 17.80 -67.82
N GLY A 259 -24.92 17.89 -66.53
CA GLY A 259 -23.98 18.32 -65.47
C GLY A 259 -23.77 17.30 -64.34
N ARG A 260 -24.47 16.16 -64.37
CA ARG A 260 -24.42 15.13 -63.33
C ARG A 260 -24.16 13.77 -63.96
N ASN A 261 -23.09 13.09 -63.54
CA ASN A 261 -22.91 11.69 -63.92
C ASN A 261 -24.04 10.86 -63.31
N GLY A 262 -24.41 9.76 -63.94
CA GLY A 262 -25.49 8.95 -63.44
C GLY A 262 -25.75 7.74 -64.32
N TYR A 263 -26.79 7.00 -63.98
CA TYR A 263 -27.25 5.94 -64.86
C TYR A 263 -28.00 6.52 -66.06
N LEU A 264 -27.86 5.89 -67.23
CA LEU A 264 -28.71 6.18 -68.37
C LEU A 264 -30.10 5.64 -68.06
N THR A 265 -31.13 6.47 -68.23
CA THR A 265 -32.49 5.98 -68.11
C THR A 265 -32.78 4.94 -69.19
N SER A 266 -33.77 4.08 -68.98
CA SER A 266 -34.21 3.13 -70.00
C SER A 266 -34.57 3.82 -71.33
N THR A 267 -35.14 5.03 -71.26
CA THR A 267 -35.43 5.87 -72.42
C THR A 267 -34.15 6.34 -73.12
N ASP A 268 -33.18 6.91 -72.38
CA ASP A 268 -31.93 7.39 -72.96
C ASP A 268 -31.11 6.25 -73.59
N TRP A 269 -31.17 5.07 -72.98
CA TRP A 269 -30.56 3.84 -73.51
C TRP A 269 -31.17 3.46 -74.87
N THR A 270 -32.49 3.48 -74.98
CA THR A 270 -33.18 3.23 -76.26
C THR A 270 -32.84 4.30 -77.30
N THR A 271 -32.81 5.58 -76.92
CA THR A 271 -32.41 6.66 -77.83
C THR A 271 -30.97 6.50 -78.31
N PHE A 272 -30.03 6.14 -77.43
CA PHE A 272 -28.65 5.87 -77.79
C PHE A 272 -28.55 4.72 -78.79
N ASN A 273 -29.19 3.58 -78.52
CA ASN A 273 -29.16 2.43 -79.42
C ASN A 273 -29.84 2.70 -80.78
N ASN A 274 -30.89 3.52 -80.80
CA ASN A 274 -31.61 3.82 -82.04
C ASN A 274 -30.89 4.84 -82.95
N LYS A 275 -29.86 5.56 -82.46
CA LYS A 275 -29.10 6.52 -83.28
C LYS A 275 -28.32 5.88 -84.43
N GLN A 276 -28.01 4.58 -84.37
CA GLN A 276 -27.41 3.85 -85.49
C GLN A 276 -28.35 3.81 -86.71
N SER A 277 -29.66 3.67 -86.48
CA SER A 277 -30.68 3.62 -87.53
C SER A 277 -31.10 5.01 -88.03
N ALA A 278 -30.60 6.09 -87.42
CA ALA A 278 -30.94 7.47 -87.79
C ALA A 278 -30.04 8.06 -88.89
N LEU A 279 -28.99 7.34 -89.32
CA LEU A 279 -28.13 7.75 -90.41
C LEU A 279 -28.90 7.65 -91.74
N SER A 280 -29.11 8.79 -92.40
CA SER A 280 -29.85 8.87 -93.66
C SER A 280 -29.01 8.38 -94.85
N ASN A 281 -29.67 7.92 -95.93
CA ASN A 281 -28.97 7.51 -97.14
C ASN A 281 -28.31 8.72 -97.83
N ALA A 282 -27.16 8.49 -98.45
CA ALA A 282 -26.42 9.51 -99.19
C ALA A 282 -27.23 9.98 -100.40
N SER A 283 -27.18 11.28 -100.67
CA SER A 283 -27.67 11.88 -101.91
C SER A 283 -26.71 12.96 -102.37
N SER A 284 -27.00 13.61 -103.50
CA SER A 284 -26.23 14.75 -104.00
C SER A 284 -26.19 15.95 -103.05
N SER A 285 -27.11 16.00 -102.06
CA SER A 285 -27.28 17.15 -101.16
C SER A 285 -27.23 16.75 -99.68
N VAL A 286 -27.08 15.46 -99.36
CA VAL A 286 -27.02 14.93 -98.00
C VAL A 286 -25.87 13.94 -97.91
N SER A 287 -24.88 14.22 -97.06
CA SER A 287 -23.87 13.24 -96.67
C SER A 287 -24.55 12.15 -95.83
N GLY A 288 -24.51 10.91 -96.32
CA GLY A 288 -25.25 9.79 -95.74
C GLY A 288 -24.64 8.43 -96.08
N ILE A 289 -25.39 7.36 -95.86
CA ILE A 289 -24.97 5.97 -96.14
C ILE A 289 -25.31 5.55 -97.58
N LEU A 290 -24.40 4.86 -98.27
CA LEU A 290 -24.69 4.30 -99.60
C LEU A 290 -25.53 3.03 -99.43
N THR A 291 -26.66 2.96 -100.13
CA THR A 291 -27.46 1.73 -100.16
C THR A 291 -26.75 0.65 -100.98
N SER A 292 -27.15 -0.62 -100.80
CA SER A 292 -26.62 -1.73 -101.63
C SER A 292 -26.91 -1.54 -103.13
N THR A 293 -28.01 -0.87 -103.47
CA THR A 293 -28.35 -0.54 -104.86
C THR A 293 -27.44 0.55 -105.41
N ASP A 294 -27.26 1.65 -104.66
CA ASP A 294 -26.36 2.73 -105.06
C ASP A 294 -24.91 2.24 -105.16
N TRP A 295 -24.54 1.32 -104.28
CA TRP A 295 -23.27 0.61 -104.34
C TRP A 295 -23.10 -0.14 -105.66
N ASN A 296 -24.09 -0.93 -106.08
CA ASN A 296 -24.01 -1.65 -107.35
C ASN A 296 -23.96 -0.68 -108.55
N THR A 297 -24.70 0.42 -108.52
CA THR A 297 -24.65 1.45 -109.57
C THR A 297 -23.29 2.13 -109.64
N PHE A 298 -22.71 2.52 -108.49
CA PHE A 298 -21.36 3.07 -108.42
C PHE A 298 -20.33 2.08 -108.95
N ASN A 299 -20.45 0.81 -108.54
CA ASN A 299 -19.53 -0.26 -108.90
C ASN A 299 -19.57 -0.61 -110.39
N ASN A 300 -20.71 -0.42 -111.05
CA ASN A 300 -20.88 -0.78 -112.47
C ASN A 300 -20.64 0.38 -113.45
N LYS A 301 -20.30 1.60 -113.01
CA LYS A 301 -20.16 2.77 -113.90
C LYS A 301 -18.95 2.75 -114.82
N GLN A 302 -17.97 1.88 -114.59
CA GLN A 302 -16.84 1.72 -115.49
C GLN A 302 -16.52 0.23 -115.60
N SER A 303 -16.71 -0.34 -116.79
CA SER A 303 -16.22 -1.69 -117.09
C SER A 303 -14.70 -1.73 -116.92
N ALA A 304 -14.17 -2.85 -116.43
CA ALA A 304 -12.76 -3.01 -116.12
C ALA A 304 -11.87 -2.53 -117.30
N ILE A 305 -11.02 -1.54 -117.04
CA ILE A 305 -10.14 -0.97 -118.06
C ILE A 305 -8.95 -1.90 -118.26
N THR A 306 -8.67 -2.27 -119.51
CA THR A 306 -7.51 -3.05 -119.93
C THR A 306 -6.42 -2.13 -120.49
N LEU A 307 -5.14 -2.50 -120.38
CA LEU A 307 -4.01 -1.65 -120.79
C LEU A 307 -3.21 -2.30 -121.92
N THR A 308 -2.76 -1.49 -122.88
CA THR A 308 -1.80 -1.88 -123.92
C THR A 308 -0.68 -0.83 -124.04
N THR A 309 0.46 -1.17 -124.66
CA THR A 309 1.62 -0.27 -124.73
C THR A 309 2.29 -0.21 -126.11
N THR A 310 1.47 -0.25 -127.14
CA THR A 310 1.92 -0.40 -128.52
C THR A 310 2.41 0.93 -129.08
N GLY A 311 3.60 0.91 -129.72
CA GLY A 311 4.26 2.08 -130.34
C GLY A 311 5.42 2.62 -129.52
N THR A 312 6.36 3.35 -130.14
CA THR A 312 7.53 3.94 -129.46
C THR A 312 7.56 5.48 -129.42
N SER A 313 6.48 6.10 -129.90
CA SER A 313 6.22 7.54 -129.78
C SER A 313 4.74 7.87 -129.98
N GLY A 314 4.28 9.04 -129.50
CA GLY A 314 2.91 9.54 -129.68
C GLY A 314 2.00 9.41 -128.44
N ALA A 315 0.95 10.23 -128.32
CA ALA A 315 0.14 10.33 -127.10
C ALA A 315 -0.66 9.05 -126.76
N ALA A 316 -0.90 8.83 -125.47
CA ALA A 316 -1.75 7.75 -124.97
C ALA A 316 -3.23 7.97 -125.27
N THR A 317 -4.01 6.89 -125.46
CA THR A 317 -5.45 6.96 -125.85
C THR A 317 -6.30 5.91 -125.12
N LEU A 318 -7.54 6.27 -124.73
CA LEU A 318 -8.54 5.35 -124.14
C LEU A 318 -9.71 5.17 -125.12
N VAL A 319 -9.98 3.93 -125.51
CA VAL A 319 -11.10 3.59 -126.40
C VAL A 319 -11.90 2.45 -125.80
N GLY A 320 -13.19 2.68 -125.56
CA GLY A 320 -14.04 1.76 -124.79
C GLY A 320 -13.46 1.57 -123.38
N SER A 321 -12.94 0.37 -123.11
CA SER A 321 -12.26 0.05 -121.86
C SER A 321 -10.76 -0.17 -122.03
N THR A 322 -10.15 0.05 -123.19
CA THR A 322 -8.71 -0.22 -123.37
C THR A 322 -7.89 1.07 -123.46
N LEU A 323 -6.97 1.30 -122.52
CA LEU A 323 -6.02 2.42 -122.50
C LEU A 323 -4.68 1.99 -123.13
N ASN A 324 -4.18 2.69 -124.14
CA ASN A 324 -2.88 2.43 -124.75
C ASN A 324 -1.84 3.52 -124.42
N ILE A 325 -0.63 3.15 -123.98
CA ILE A 325 0.48 4.08 -123.69
C ILE A 325 1.79 3.65 -124.40
N PRO A 326 2.30 4.38 -125.42
CA PRO A 326 3.53 4.02 -126.14
C PRO A 326 4.84 4.04 -125.29
N GLN A 327 5.86 3.30 -125.73
CA GLN A 327 7.17 3.07 -125.08
C GLN A 327 8.32 3.92 -125.69
N TYR A 328 8.69 5.05 -125.07
CA TYR A 328 9.73 5.98 -125.56
C TYR A 328 11.17 5.59 -125.11
N SER A 329 12.16 5.42 -126.00
CA SER A 329 13.58 5.13 -125.62
C SER A 329 14.62 5.77 -126.56
N GLY A 330 15.48 6.66 -126.03
CA GLY A 330 16.60 7.29 -126.77
C GLY A 330 17.23 8.56 -126.16
N GLY A 331 17.78 8.50 -124.92
CA GLY A 331 18.58 9.60 -124.35
C GLY A 331 19.29 9.29 -123.01
N GLY A 332 20.57 8.88 -123.08
CA GLY A 332 21.63 9.11 -122.07
C GLY A 332 21.63 8.35 -120.72
N GLY A 333 22.34 7.21 -120.66
CA GLY A 333 23.17 6.81 -119.50
C GLY A 333 22.65 5.72 -118.54
N GLY A 334 23.22 4.50 -118.65
CA GLY A 334 23.27 3.54 -117.54
C GLY A 334 22.35 2.32 -117.67
N SER A 335 22.89 1.24 -118.25
CA SER A 335 22.31 -0.11 -118.24
C SER A 335 22.25 -0.68 -116.82
N GLY A 336 21.14 -1.35 -116.53
CA GLY A 336 20.93 -2.11 -115.30
C GLY A 336 19.91 -1.47 -114.37
N THR A 337 18.83 -0.90 -114.88
CA THR A 337 17.86 -0.28 -114.01
C THR A 337 16.76 -1.28 -113.71
N VAL A 338 16.78 -1.79 -112.49
CA VAL A 338 15.66 -2.44 -111.82
C VAL A 338 14.34 -1.79 -112.28
N THR A 339 13.53 -2.51 -113.05
CA THR A 339 12.29 -1.95 -113.64
C THR A 339 11.25 -1.67 -112.58
N SER A 340 11.33 -2.34 -111.43
CA SER A 340 10.94 -1.78 -110.14
C SER A 340 11.51 -2.50 -108.91
N VAL A 341 11.75 -1.78 -107.82
CA VAL A 341 12.16 -2.34 -106.51
C VAL A 341 10.94 -2.47 -105.63
N GLY A 342 10.45 -3.68 -105.40
CA GLY A 342 9.40 -3.97 -104.42
C GLY A 342 9.95 -4.34 -103.05
N LEU A 343 9.25 -3.90 -102.03
CA LEU A 343 9.44 -4.24 -100.63
C LEU A 343 8.09 -4.65 -100.04
N THR A 344 8.04 -5.86 -99.51
CA THR A 344 6.92 -6.44 -98.76
C THR A 344 7.35 -6.47 -97.30
N ALA A 345 6.52 -5.94 -96.40
CA ALA A 345 6.79 -5.95 -94.98
C ALA A 345 5.65 -6.66 -94.23
N PRO A 346 5.92 -7.29 -93.07
CA PRO A 346 4.90 -7.76 -92.15
C PRO A 346 3.99 -6.62 -91.68
N SER A 347 2.79 -6.99 -91.22
CA SER A 347 1.61 -6.13 -91.13
C SER A 347 1.69 -4.93 -90.20
N ILE A 348 2.78 -4.81 -89.46
CA ILE A 348 3.07 -3.66 -88.62
C ILE A 348 3.65 -2.48 -89.42
N PHE A 349 4.07 -2.69 -90.67
CA PHE A 349 4.51 -1.62 -91.57
C PHE A 349 3.68 -1.57 -92.83
N THR A 350 3.56 -0.39 -93.39
CA THR A 350 3.11 -0.13 -94.74
C THR A 350 4.24 0.50 -95.51
N VAL A 351 4.64 -0.17 -96.58
CA VAL A 351 5.65 0.29 -97.52
C VAL A 351 4.98 1.18 -98.56
N SER A 352 5.03 2.49 -98.38
CA SER A 352 4.78 3.48 -99.43
C SER A 352 5.92 3.49 -100.46
N GLY A 353 5.64 3.95 -101.68
CA GLY A 353 6.58 4.00 -102.80
C GLY A 353 6.90 2.66 -103.49
N SER A 354 6.46 1.51 -102.93
CA SER A 354 6.83 0.15 -103.41
C SER A 354 5.83 -0.47 -104.37
N PRO A 355 6.28 -1.11 -105.46
CA PRO A 355 7.66 -1.08 -105.95
C PRO A 355 8.00 0.22 -106.70
N VAL A 356 9.18 0.84 -106.54
CA VAL A 356 9.57 2.03 -107.34
C VAL A 356 9.98 1.59 -108.73
N THR A 357 9.28 2.03 -109.77
CA THR A 357 9.50 1.59 -111.15
C THR A 357 10.39 2.51 -112.01
N THR A 358 10.91 3.63 -111.48
CA THR A 358 11.87 4.54 -112.18
C THR A 358 12.86 5.21 -111.20
N SER A 359 12.54 6.39 -110.64
CA SER A 359 13.25 7.00 -109.50
C SER A 359 12.23 7.48 -108.48
N GLY A 360 12.41 7.12 -107.22
CA GLY A 360 11.46 7.37 -106.13
C GLY A 360 11.93 6.66 -104.86
N THR A 361 11.22 6.88 -103.76
CA THR A 361 11.58 6.33 -102.44
C THR A 361 10.51 5.37 -101.94
N LEU A 362 10.95 4.21 -101.46
CA LEU A 362 10.13 3.28 -100.67
C LEU A 362 10.05 3.78 -99.23
N ALA A 363 8.92 4.33 -98.82
CA ALA A 363 8.70 4.82 -97.47
C ALA A 363 7.96 3.77 -96.62
N LEU A 364 8.64 3.08 -95.69
CA LEU A 364 7.94 2.26 -94.69
C LEU A 364 7.39 3.14 -93.58
N THR A 365 6.09 3.13 -93.42
CA THR A 365 5.36 3.81 -92.35
C THR A 365 4.75 2.77 -91.42
N TYR A 366 4.77 3.01 -90.11
CA TYR A 366 4.08 2.16 -89.14
C TYR A 366 2.58 2.10 -89.47
N SER A 367 2.04 0.90 -89.52
CA SER A 367 0.73 0.67 -90.15
C SER A 367 -0.45 1.06 -89.28
N GLY A 368 -0.20 1.37 -88.00
CA GLY A 368 -1.28 1.49 -87.03
C GLY A 368 -1.86 0.14 -86.61
N ASN A 369 -1.28 -0.98 -87.08
CA ASN A 369 -1.52 -2.29 -86.50
C ASN A 369 -0.55 -2.59 -85.39
N ALA A 370 -1.12 -3.14 -84.35
CA ALA A 370 -0.38 -3.65 -83.25
C ALA A 370 0.35 -4.88 -83.71
N LEU A 371 1.54 -5.07 -83.17
CA LEU A 371 2.13 -6.38 -83.28
C LEU A 371 1.24 -7.38 -82.51
N PRO A 372 0.81 -8.50 -83.11
CA PRO A 372 -0.04 -9.47 -82.43
C PRO A 372 0.62 -10.03 -81.17
N LEU A 373 -0.18 -10.42 -80.19
CA LEU A 373 0.31 -10.99 -78.93
C LEU A 373 1.13 -12.27 -79.14
N ALA A 374 0.71 -13.11 -80.10
CA ALA A 374 1.45 -14.32 -80.51
C ALA A 374 2.85 -14.03 -81.07
N ASN A 375 3.16 -12.77 -81.39
CA ASN A 375 4.42 -12.32 -82.00
C ASN A 375 5.18 -11.33 -81.08
N GLY A 376 4.89 -11.29 -79.78
CA GLY A 376 5.60 -10.46 -78.78
C GLY A 376 5.12 -9.00 -78.68
N GLY A 377 4.06 -8.64 -79.39
CA GLY A 377 3.37 -7.36 -79.20
C GLY A 377 2.31 -7.42 -78.12
N THR A 378 1.62 -6.30 -77.89
CA THR A 378 0.50 -6.24 -76.94
C THR A 378 -0.85 -6.43 -77.62
N GLY A 379 -0.87 -6.69 -78.94
CA GLY A 379 -2.10 -6.73 -79.72
C GLY A 379 -2.85 -5.39 -79.78
N SER A 380 -2.28 -4.31 -79.22
CA SER A 380 -2.79 -2.94 -79.29
C SER A 380 -1.71 -1.96 -79.77
N THR A 381 -2.12 -0.94 -80.52
CA THR A 381 -1.30 0.21 -80.94
C THR A 381 -1.40 1.40 -80.00
N ASP A 382 -2.27 1.34 -78.99
CA ASP A 382 -2.41 2.35 -77.96
C ASP A 382 -1.95 1.81 -76.59
N ALA A 383 -1.31 2.67 -75.80
CA ALA A 383 -0.73 2.30 -74.51
C ALA A 383 -1.77 1.81 -73.48
N ALA A 384 -3.04 2.23 -73.56
CA ALA A 384 -4.09 1.83 -72.62
C ALA A 384 -4.57 0.40 -72.87
N ASN A 385 -4.95 0.04 -74.11
CA ASN A 385 -5.28 -1.36 -74.40
C ASN A 385 -4.05 -2.27 -74.39
N ALA A 386 -2.85 -1.73 -74.66
CA ALA A 386 -1.61 -2.49 -74.52
C ALA A 386 -1.39 -2.98 -73.07
N ARG A 387 -1.64 -2.12 -72.07
CA ARG A 387 -1.57 -2.50 -70.64
C ARG A 387 -2.69 -3.48 -70.24
N ILE A 388 -3.89 -3.36 -70.83
CA ILE A 388 -4.99 -4.32 -70.61
C ILE A 388 -4.61 -5.71 -71.12
N THR A 389 -4.09 -5.81 -72.34
CA THR A 389 -3.74 -7.10 -72.95
C THR A 389 -2.53 -7.78 -72.29
N LEU A 390 -1.64 -7.03 -71.61
CA LEU A 390 -0.55 -7.58 -70.76
C LEU A 390 -1.05 -8.09 -69.38
N GLY A 391 -2.37 -8.10 -69.14
CA GLY A 391 -2.98 -8.57 -67.90
C GLY A 391 -3.24 -7.48 -66.86
N GLY A 392 -3.07 -6.20 -67.23
CA GLY A 392 -3.36 -5.07 -66.35
C GLY A 392 -4.86 -4.96 -66.04
N THR A 393 -5.22 -5.14 -64.78
CA THR A 393 -6.57 -4.83 -64.29
C THR A 393 -6.73 -3.32 -64.12
N THR A 394 -7.97 -2.83 -63.97
CA THR A 394 -8.26 -1.40 -63.84
C THR A 394 -7.42 -0.69 -62.75
N SER A 395 -7.17 -1.33 -61.60
CA SER A 395 -6.30 -0.80 -60.53
C SER A 395 -4.81 -0.89 -60.87
N GLY A 396 -4.38 -1.99 -61.50
CA GLY A 396 -3.00 -2.15 -61.95
C GLY A 396 -2.62 -1.06 -62.95
N ILE A 397 -3.49 -0.79 -63.93
CA ILE A 397 -3.29 0.25 -64.94
C ILE A 397 -3.12 1.63 -64.30
N SER A 398 -3.94 1.95 -63.29
CA SER A 398 -3.85 3.22 -62.56
C SER A 398 -2.54 3.36 -61.77
N LEU A 399 -2.04 2.27 -61.19
CA LEU A 399 -0.78 2.24 -60.43
C LEU A 399 0.45 2.42 -61.35
N PHE A 400 0.42 1.82 -62.55
CA PHE A 400 1.48 1.93 -63.55
C PHE A 400 1.61 3.33 -64.18
N THR A 401 0.59 4.18 -64.06
CA THR A 401 0.58 5.54 -64.63
C THR A 401 0.77 6.66 -63.60
N LEU A 402 1.13 6.33 -62.35
CA LEU A 402 1.40 7.32 -61.31
C LEU A 402 2.59 8.21 -61.70
N THR A 403 2.43 9.53 -61.58
CA THR A 403 3.51 10.49 -61.84
C THR A 403 4.48 10.52 -60.65
N ASN A 404 5.80 10.54 -60.90
CA ASN A 404 6.82 10.57 -59.85
C ASN A 404 6.60 11.75 -58.89
N SER A 405 6.55 11.47 -57.59
CA SER A 405 6.48 12.47 -56.53
C SER A 405 7.83 12.57 -55.81
N VAL A 406 8.22 13.78 -55.43
CA VAL A 406 9.49 14.09 -54.70
C VAL A 406 9.38 13.92 -53.17
N SER A 407 8.29 13.29 -52.69
CA SER A 407 8.00 13.09 -51.26
C SER A 407 7.27 11.77 -51.05
N ASP A 408 7.45 11.14 -49.89
CA ASP A 408 6.74 9.91 -49.52
C ASP A 408 5.21 10.11 -49.57
N LYS A 409 4.53 9.21 -50.29
CA LYS A 409 3.08 9.17 -50.45
C LYS A 409 2.59 7.75 -50.24
N PHE A 410 1.39 7.62 -49.71
CA PHE A 410 0.74 6.33 -49.51
C PHE A 410 -0.35 6.13 -50.56
N ILE A 411 -0.41 4.92 -51.10
CA ILE A 411 -1.38 4.54 -52.13
C ILE A 411 -2.69 4.13 -51.47
N LYS A 412 -3.78 4.79 -51.87
CA LYS A 412 -5.15 4.34 -51.59
C LYS A 412 -5.79 3.85 -52.88
N VAL A 413 -6.14 2.56 -52.89
CA VAL A 413 -7.03 1.98 -53.89
C VAL A 413 -8.46 2.37 -53.53
N ASN A 414 -9.10 3.15 -54.40
CA ASN A 414 -10.49 3.55 -54.21
C ASN A 414 -11.42 2.39 -54.57
N SER A 415 -12.66 2.43 -54.07
CA SER A 415 -13.67 1.40 -54.33
C SER A 415 -14.06 1.25 -55.80
N ASN A 416 -13.75 2.26 -56.63
CA ASN A 416 -13.87 2.22 -58.08
C ASN A 416 -12.61 1.73 -58.81
N ASN A 417 -11.68 1.10 -58.09
CA ASN A 417 -10.43 0.53 -58.63
C ASN A 417 -9.48 1.58 -59.26
N THR A 418 -9.57 2.86 -58.85
CA THR A 418 -8.58 3.91 -59.18
C THR A 418 -7.62 4.14 -58.01
N ILE A 419 -6.45 4.76 -58.26
CA ILE A 419 -5.43 5.02 -57.24
C ILE A 419 -5.36 6.50 -56.87
N THR A 420 -5.29 6.82 -55.57
CA THR A 420 -5.00 8.16 -55.03
C THR A 420 -3.76 8.12 -54.15
N LEU A 421 -2.93 9.18 -54.20
CA LEU A 421 -1.72 9.34 -53.38
C LEU A 421 -2.03 10.26 -52.19
N LEU A 422 -1.97 9.72 -50.98
CA LEU A 422 -2.22 10.43 -49.73
C LEU A 422 -0.91 10.81 -49.05
N ASN A 423 -0.89 11.94 -48.34
CA ASN A 423 0.18 12.24 -47.39
C ASN A 423 -0.01 11.42 -46.09
N ALA A 424 0.95 11.47 -45.16
CA ALA A 424 0.89 10.68 -43.93
C ALA A 424 -0.36 10.97 -43.08
N ASP A 425 -0.82 12.23 -43.02
CA ASP A 425 -1.94 12.66 -42.18
C ASP A 425 -3.28 12.23 -42.78
N ASP A 426 -3.41 12.40 -44.10
CA ASP A 426 -4.58 11.94 -44.85
C ASP A 426 -4.67 10.41 -44.86
N THR A 427 -3.53 9.70 -44.82
CA THR A 427 -3.49 8.24 -44.72
C THR A 427 -3.99 7.77 -43.36
N ARG A 428 -3.51 8.38 -42.27
CA ARG A 428 -4.00 8.07 -40.91
C ARG A 428 -5.50 8.33 -40.79
N THR A 429 -5.97 9.42 -41.40
CA THR A 429 -7.40 9.74 -41.50
C THR A 429 -8.15 8.68 -42.31
N ALA A 430 -7.62 8.27 -43.48
CA ALA A 430 -8.26 7.33 -44.39
C ALA A 430 -8.32 5.89 -43.86
N ILE A 431 -7.39 5.47 -43.00
CA ILE A 431 -7.44 4.15 -42.32
C ILE A 431 -8.18 4.21 -40.98
N GLY A 432 -8.73 5.36 -40.60
CA GLY A 432 -9.39 5.54 -39.31
C GLY A 432 -8.44 5.44 -38.10
N ALA A 433 -7.12 5.54 -38.32
CA ALA A 433 -6.13 5.67 -37.26
C ALA A 433 -6.18 7.12 -36.73
N GLY A 434 -7.23 7.44 -35.98
CA GLY A 434 -7.26 8.66 -35.18
C GLY A 434 -6.00 8.71 -34.33
N THR A 435 -5.41 9.89 -34.18
CA THR A 435 -4.33 10.09 -33.20
C THR A 435 -4.96 9.92 -31.82
N GLY A 436 -5.00 8.68 -31.32
CA GLY A 436 -5.39 8.37 -29.96
C GLY A 436 -4.41 9.04 -29.03
N SER A 437 -4.69 10.28 -28.67
CA SER A 437 -3.93 11.04 -27.70
C SER A 437 -4.66 10.88 -26.38
N VAL A 438 -3.96 10.35 -25.38
CA VAL A 438 -4.42 10.42 -24.00
C VAL A 438 -4.51 11.91 -23.66
N THR A 439 -5.73 12.46 -23.67
CA THR A 439 -5.95 13.91 -23.54
C THR A 439 -5.53 14.42 -22.18
N SER A 440 -5.57 13.56 -21.16
CA SER A 440 -4.89 13.82 -19.91
C SER A 440 -4.60 12.55 -19.10
N VAL A 441 -3.49 12.54 -18.37
CA VAL A 441 -3.19 11.54 -17.32
C VAL A 441 -3.27 12.22 -15.96
N GLY A 442 -4.34 11.93 -15.23
CA GLY A 442 -4.50 12.33 -13.84
C GLY A 442 -4.08 11.22 -12.89
N MET A 443 -3.52 11.58 -11.74
CA MET A 443 -3.27 10.68 -10.63
C MET A 443 -3.83 11.30 -9.35
N THR A 444 -4.56 10.48 -8.59
CA THR A 444 -5.07 10.82 -7.26
C THR A 444 -4.22 10.08 -6.23
N VAL A 445 -3.75 10.80 -5.22
CA VAL A 445 -3.03 10.22 -4.07
C VAL A 445 -3.80 10.44 -2.78
N PRO A 446 -3.57 9.59 -1.76
CA PRO A 446 -4.01 9.87 -0.40
C PRO A 446 -3.52 11.24 0.10
N SER A 447 -4.26 11.86 1.02
CA SER A 447 -4.07 13.26 1.46
C SER A 447 -2.71 13.59 2.10
N PHE A 448 -1.95 12.60 2.55
CA PHE A 448 -0.58 12.78 3.06
C PHE A 448 0.47 12.96 1.93
N LEU A 449 0.07 12.74 0.69
CA LEU A 449 0.84 13.04 -0.52
C LEU A 449 0.16 14.17 -1.29
N SER A 450 0.96 14.95 -2.01
CA SER A 450 0.50 15.94 -2.99
C SER A 450 1.07 15.59 -4.35
N ILE A 451 0.28 15.80 -5.40
CA ILE A 451 0.76 15.65 -6.78
C ILE A 451 0.74 17.00 -7.47
N ALA A 452 1.90 17.41 -7.98
CA ALA A 452 2.03 18.52 -8.91
C ALA A 452 1.99 18.02 -10.37
N GLY A 453 1.46 18.85 -11.26
CA GLY A 453 1.35 18.53 -12.69
C GLY A 453 0.19 17.58 -13.05
N SER A 454 -0.69 17.25 -12.10
CA SER A 454 -1.91 16.46 -12.35
C SER A 454 -3.10 17.37 -12.69
N PRO A 455 -3.84 17.13 -13.78
CA PRO A 455 -3.57 16.11 -14.80
C PRO A 455 -2.56 16.62 -15.86
N ILE A 456 -1.70 15.74 -16.40
CA ILE A 456 -0.83 16.08 -17.53
C ILE A 456 -1.67 16.08 -18.79
N THR A 457 -1.79 17.21 -19.50
CA THR A 457 -2.56 17.36 -20.76
C THR A 457 -1.71 17.42 -22.03
N SER A 458 -0.39 17.32 -21.89
CA SER A 458 0.59 17.24 -22.98
C SER A 458 1.79 16.37 -22.56
N SER A 459 3.02 16.90 -22.56
CA SER A 459 4.21 16.23 -22.01
C SER A 459 4.55 16.82 -20.65
N GLY A 460 4.73 15.97 -19.63
CA GLY A 460 5.08 16.42 -18.29
C GLY A 460 5.38 15.24 -17.37
N THR A 461 5.68 15.53 -16.09
CA THR A 461 5.88 14.51 -15.06
C THR A 461 4.96 14.80 -13.89
N LEU A 462 4.27 13.77 -13.38
CA LEU A 462 3.51 13.86 -12.13
C LEU A 462 4.51 13.76 -10.99
N ALA A 463 4.80 14.89 -10.34
CA ALA A 463 5.69 14.91 -9.19
C ALA A 463 4.86 14.63 -7.93
N VAL A 464 5.03 13.44 -7.35
CA VAL A 464 4.46 13.08 -6.06
C VAL A 464 5.42 13.57 -4.96
N THR A 465 4.94 14.46 -4.11
CA THR A 465 5.64 14.96 -2.93
C THR A 465 4.83 14.67 -1.66
N LEU A 466 5.45 14.81 -0.50
CA LEU A 466 4.71 14.81 0.77
C LEU A 466 3.88 16.11 0.85
N SER A 467 2.60 16.01 1.21
CA SER A 467 1.71 17.18 1.30
C SER A 467 1.94 18.02 2.57
N GLY A 468 2.82 17.56 3.47
CA GLY A 468 2.96 18.09 4.82
C GLY A 468 1.83 17.68 5.78
N SER A 469 0.84 16.90 5.32
CA SER A 469 -0.18 16.30 6.22
C SER A 469 0.33 14.98 6.81
N PRO A 470 0.13 14.71 8.11
CA PRO A 470 0.60 13.48 8.73
C PRO A 470 -0.09 12.23 8.17
N LEU A 471 0.64 11.12 8.11
CA LEU A 471 0.02 9.81 7.99
C LEU A 471 -0.71 9.49 9.32
N PRO A 472 -1.99 9.07 9.29
CA PRO A 472 -2.71 8.70 10.51
C PRO A 472 -2.03 7.57 11.28
N VAL A 473 -2.08 7.64 12.61
CA VAL A 473 -1.50 6.60 13.50
C VAL A 473 -2.07 5.21 13.20
N LEU A 474 -3.36 5.15 12.85
CA LEU A 474 -4.05 3.90 12.50
C LEU A 474 -3.45 3.20 11.27
N ASN A 475 -2.74 3.93 10.40
CA ASN A 475 -2.11 3.40 9.19
C ASN A 475 -0.58 3.32 9.31
N GLY A 476 -0.05 3.23 10.54
CA GLY A 476 1.39 3.12 10.80
C GLY A 476 2.15 4.45 10.75
N GLY A 477 1.44 5.58 10.66
CA GLY A 477 2.02 6.91 10.78
C GLY A 477 2.29 7.31 12.22
N THR A 478 2.98 8.44 12.40
CA THR A 478 3.22 9.02 13.72
C THR A 478 2.17 10.06 14.10
N GLY A 479 1.23 10.39 13.20
CA GLY A 479 0.26 11.46 13.40
C GLY A 479 0.87 12.87 13.45
N GLY A 480 2.19 13.02 13.29
CA GLY A 480 2.89 14.30 13.27
C GLY A 480 3.34 14.69 11.85
N ALA A 481 3.17 15.96 11.49
CA ALA A 481 3.56 16.52 10.19
C ALA A 481 5.06 16.85 10.10
N ASN A 482 5.73 16.90 11.25
CA ASN A 482 7.16 17.17 11.40
C ASN A 482 7.75 16.24 12.48
N GLU A 483 9.07 16.23 12.59
CA GLU A 483 9.78 15.32 13.49
C GLU A 483 9.42 15.55 14.97
N ALA A 484 9.13 16.79 15.38
CA ALA A 484 8.79 17.10 16.78
C ALA A 484 7.41 16.54 17.15
N ASP A 485 6.42 16.73 16.28
CA ASP A 485 5.07 16.18 16.46
C ASP A 485 5.09 14.66 16.39
N ALA A 486 5.88 14.10 15.47
CA ALA A 486 6.05 12.65 15.34
C ALA A 486 6.64 12.04 16.62
N ARG A 487 7.68 12.65 17.19
CA ARG A 487 8.29 12.21 18.46
C ARG A 487 7.34 12.36 19.64
N ASN A 488 6.63 13.48 19.72
CA ASN A 488 5.64 13.72 20.77
C ASN A 488 4.52 12.67 20.76
N ASN A 489 4.00 12.35 19.58
CA ASN A 489 2.91 11.38 19.42
C ASN A 489 3.35 9.93 19.65
N LEU A 490 4.62 9.59 19.36
CA LEU A 490 5.19 8.27 19.66
C LEU A 490 5.76 8.15 21.09
N GLY A 491 5.88 9.25 21.83
CA GLY A 491 6.59 9.28 23.11
C GLY A 491 8.09 8.96 22.99
N ALA A 492 8.69 9.23 21.83
CA ALA A 492 10.10 8.92 21.55
C ALA A 492 11.02 10.09 21.92
N ALA A 493 12.06 9.82 22.72
CA ALA A 493 13.07 10.82 23.08
C ALA A 493 14.00 11.17 21.91
N CYS A 494 14.32 12.45 21.76
CA CYS A 494 15.20 13.01 20.75
C CYS A 494 16.66 12.60 20.99
N LYS A 495 17.28 11.99 19.98
CA LYS A 495 18.64 11.42 20.07
C LYS A 495 19.74 12.47 20.28
N SER A 496 19.54 13.72 19.84
CA SER A 496 20.59 14.76 19.84
C SER A 496 20.07 16.20 20.03
N CYS A 497 18.92 16.39 20.68
CA CYS A 497 18.39 17.73 20.95
C CYS A 497 17.96 17.91 22.41
N THR A 498 17.90 19.16 22.86
CA THR A 498 17.37 19.52 24.18
C THR A 498 15.86 19.33 24.19
N GLU A 499 15.38 18.28 24.88
CA GLU A 499 13.95 18.10 25.11
C GLU A 499 13.51 18.85 26.37
N THR A 500 12.60 19.81 26.20
CA THR A 500 11.94 20.47 27.33
C THR A 500 10.72 19.64 27.73
N LEU A 501 10.86 18.83 28.77
CA LEU A 501 9.76 18.06 29.34
C LEU A 501 8.88 18.99 30.18
N THR A 502 7.73 19.40 29.64
CA THR A 502 6.74 20.23 30.36
C THR A 502 5.65 19.37 31.02
N GLY A 503 5.21 19.77 32.22
CA GLY A 503 4.20 19.05 33.01
C GLY A 503 4.71 17.76 33.67
N ASN A 504 3.82 17.02 34.32
CA ASN A 504 4.16 15.76 34.98
C ASN A 504 4.38 14.66 33.93
N LYS A 505 5.58 14.06 33.92
CA LYS A 505 5.91 12.91 33.05
C LYS A 505 6.25 11.70 33.92
N THR A 506 5.72 10.53 33.52
CA THR A 506 5.92 9.25 34.21
C THR A 506 6.86 8.38 33.39
N PHE A 507 8.01 8.02 33.95
CA PHE A 507 8.97 7.09 33.33
C PHE A 507 8.88 5.73 34.04
N SER A 508 8.70 4.64 33.28
CA SER A 508 8.52 3.28 33.82
C SER A 508 9.85 2.53 34.07
N GLY A 509 10.99 3.21 33.96
CA GLY A 509 12.33 2.62 34.10
C GLY A 509 13.35 3.61 34.67
N THR A 510 14.60 3.16 34.83
CA THR A 510 15.70 3.97 35.37
C THR A 510 16.02 5.15 34.45
N VAL A 511 15.94 6.38 34.97
CA VAL A 511 16.36 7.61 34.28
C VAL A 511 17.79 7.94 34.72
N THR A 512 18.76 7.84 33.80
CA THR A 512 20.16 8.18 34.06
C THR A 512 20.47 9.60 33.53
N LEU A 513 20.77 10.55 34.42
CA LEU A 513 21.20 11.89 34.05
C LEU A 513 22.74 12.00 34.15
N SER A 514 23.44 12.08 33.01
CA SER A 514 24.91 12.08 32.94
C SER A 514 25.57 13.44 33.15
N SER A 515 24.84 14.55 32.97
CA SER A 515 25.29 15.90 33.32
C SER A 515 24.09 16.84 33.53
N VAL A 516 23.84 17.25 34.77
CA VAL A 516 22.87 18.30 35.07
C VAL A 516 23.62 19.64 35.06
N SER A 517 23.28 20.55 34.17
CA SER A 517 23.80 21.92 34.18
C SER A 517 22.71 22.87 34.70
N GLY A 518 23.06 23.69 35.71
CA GLY A 518 22.15 24.55 36.45
C GLY A 518 21.96 24.13 37.92
N THR A 519 21.48 25.04 38.76
CA THR A 519 21.15 24.78 40.17
C THR A 519 19.87 23.95 40.27
N ALA A 520 20.00 22.64 40.48
CA ALA A 520 18.87 21.79 40.84
C ALA A 520 18.33 22.21 42.22
N THR A 521 17.09 22.70 42.29
CA THR A 521 16.45 23.12 43.55
C THR A 521 15.71 21.98 44.26
N SER A 522 15.46 20.86 43.58
CA SER A 522 14.83 19.66 44.14
C SER A 522 15.15 18.43 43.28
N VAL A 523 15.54 17.32 43.92
CA VAL A 523 15.67 15.99 43.29
C VAL A 523 14.75 15.04 44.04
N ILE A 524 13.74 14.50 43.37
CA ILE A 524 12.77 13.56 43.97
C ILE A 524 13.04 12.16 43.40
N GLY A 525 13.70 11.31 44.16
CA GLY A 525 13.82 9.88 43.87
C GLY A 525 12.79 9.05 44.66
N ARG A 526 12.24 8.00 44.04
CA ARG A 526 11.47 6.95 44.75
C ARG A 526 12.44 5.83 45.12
N SER A 527 12.43 5.38 46.38
CA SER A 527 13.13 4.13 46.75
C SER A 527 12.32 2.91 46.27
N SER A 528 12.94 1.73 46.29
CA SER A 528 12.32 0.44 45.93
C SER A 528 11.11 0.04 46.82
N THR A 529 10.84 0.77 47.91
CA THR A 529 9.70 0.55 48.82
C THR A 529 8.60 1.61 48.67
N GLY A 530 8.71 2.54 47.71
CA GLY A 530 7.62 3.41 47.29
C GLY A 530 7.37 4.67 48.13
N GLN A 531 8.24 5.01 49.09
CA GLN A 531 8.13 6.27 49.85
C GLN A 531 8.94 7.39 49.18
N VAL A 532 8.33 8.58 49.05
CA VAL A 532 8.95 9.79 48.52
C VAL A 532 9.37 10.67 49.71
N VAL A 533 10.67 10.86 49.92
CA VAL A 533 11.18 11.89 50.83
C VAL A 533 11.79 12.99 49.98
N GLY A 534 11.11 14.14 49.87
CA GLY A 534 11.70 15.33 49.29
C GLY A 534 12.80 15.86 50.21
N VAL A 535 14.07 15.68 49.83
CA VAL A 535 15.17 16.35 50.53
C VAL A 535 15.24 17.78 50.01
N THR A 536 14.79 18.73 50.84
CA THR A 536 15.07 20.15 50.59
C THR A 536 16.51 20.40 51.04
N LEU A 537 17.43 20.67 50.11
CA LEU A 537 18.81 20.98 50.44
C LEU A 537 18.88 22.37 51.10
N GLY A 538 19.05 22.40 52.42
CA GLY A 538 19.45 23.62 53.15
C GLY A 538 20.93 23.94 52.94
N SER A 539 21.39 25.10 53.41
CA SER A 539 22.71 25.68 53.10
C SER A 539 23.95 24.85 53.49
N GLY A 540 23.81 23.65 54.06
CA GLY A 540 24.91 22.76 54.47
C GLY A 540 25.00 21.42 53.73
N LEU A 541 24.18 21.15 52.70
CA LEU A 541 24.21 19.88 51.94
C LEU A 541 24.36 20.15 50.43
N THR A 542 25.30 19.46 49.77
CA THR A 542 25.46 19.51 48.31
C THR A 542 25.41 18.11 47.68
N LEU A 543 24.87 18.05 46.47
CA LEU A 543 24.80 16.83 45.67
C LEU A 543 25.71 17.00 44.45
N SER A 544 26.87 16.35 44.49
CA SER A 544 27.86 16.34 43.40
C SER A 544 28.12 14.91 42.99
N SER A 545 28.06 14.63 41.68
CA SER A 545 28.39 13.32 41.10
C SER A 545 27.60 12.14 41.70
N GLY A 546 26.33 12.36 42.06
CA GLY A 546 25.44 11.33 42.61
C GLY A 546 25.66 10.98 44.08
N THR A 547 26.60 11.64 44.78
CA THR A 547 26.83 11.43 46.21
C THR A 547 26.36 12.64 47.01
N LEU A 548 25.52 12.42 48.02
CA LEU A 548 25.06 13.46 48.94
C LEU A 548 26.12 13.67 50.02
N SER A 549 26.71 14.87 50.09
CA SER A 549 27.79 15.22 51.02
C SER A 549 27.48 16.51 51.79
N GLY A 550 27.93 16.59 53.04
CA GLY A 550 27.97 17.85 53.79
C GLY A 550 28.90 18.85 53.10
N VAL A 551 28.52 20.13 53.12
CA VAL A 551 29.38 21.25 52.67
C VAL A 551 30.36 21.57 53.80
N ASP A 552 31.59 21.98 53.48
CA ASP A 552 32.56 22.43 54.48
C ASP A 552 32.04 23.64 55.28
N ALA A 553 32.35 23.68 56.58
CA ALA A 553 31.96 24.79 57.44
C ALA A 553 32.60 26.12 56.98
N SER A 554 31.79 27.18 56.83
CA SER A 554 32.30 28.52 56.50
C SER A 554 31.71 29.58 57.43
N SER A 555 32.12 30.85 57.28
CA SER A 555 31.56 31.97 58.04
C SER A 555 30.04 32.14 57.89
N SER A 556 29.45 31.55 56.86
CA SER A 556 28.05 31.73 56.49
C SER A 556 27.26 30.41 56.41
N VAL A 557 27.91 29.26 56.66
CA VAL A 557 27.33 27.91 56.47
C VAL A 557 27.74 26.99 57.62
N SER A 558 26.75 26.40 58.31
CA SER A 558 26.97 25.24 59.19
C SER A 558 27.26 24.01 58.33
N GLY A 559 28.43 23.41 58.50
CA GLY A 559 28.96 22.34 57.64
C GLY A 559 29.97 21.43 58.35
N ASP A 560 30.57 20.49 57.62
CA ASP A 560 31.56 19.53 58.12
C ASP A 560 32.95 20.17 58.26
N VAL A 561 33.71 19.77 59.29
CA VAL A 561 35.10 20.25 59.48
C VAL A 561 36.06 19.28 58.77
N ASN A 562 36.55 19.65 57.59
CA ASN A 562 37.43 18.81 56.77
C ASN A 562 38.94 19.13 56.91
N THR A 563 39.76 18.45 56.11
CA THR A 563 41.25 18.48 56.15
C THR A 563 41.90 19.64 55.38
N THR A 564 41.12 20.60 54.86
CA THR A 564 41.64 21.80 54.17
C THR A 564 41.53 23.06 55.05
N THR A 565 42.23 24.14 54.68
CA THR A 565 42.30 25.39 55.45
C THR A 565 40.91 26.03 55.61
N GLN A 566 40.38 26.09 56.84
CA GLN A 566 39.09 26.71 57.14
C GLN A 566 39.26 27.97 58.01
N THR A 567 38.56 29.04 57.67
CA THR A 567 38.64 30.34 58.37
C THR A 567 37.47 30.48 59.35
N PHE A 568 37.75 30.42 60.64
CA PHE A 568 36.75 30.65 61.69
C PHE A 568 36.74 32.12 62.11
N SER A 569 35.60 32.82 61.99
CA SER A 569 35.43 34.20 62.48
C SER A 569 34.72 34.25 63.84
N GLY A 570 35.09 35.22 64.70
CA GLY A 570 34.56 35.39 66.05
C GLY A 570 35.14 34.41 67.09
N ASN A 571 34.71 34.54 68.35
CA ASN A 571 35.15 33.63 69.42
C ASN A 571 34.59 32.22 69.18
N LYS A 572 35.47 31.21 69.18
CA LYS A 572 35.10 29.79 69.09
C LYS A 572 35.63 29.02 70.30
N THR A 573 34.82 28.06 70.76
CA THR A 573 35.18 27.12 71.82
C THR A 573 35.30 25.74 71.20
N PHE A 574 36.48 25.12 71.31
CA PHE A 574 36.72 23.74 70.89
C PHE A 574 36.83 22.85 72.13
N SER A 575 36.18 21.69 72.13
CA SER A 575 36.29 20.70 73.21
C SER A 575 37.35 19.66 72.82
N GLY A 576 38.51 19.68 73.48
CA GLY A 576 39.64 18.77 73.22
C GLY A 576 40.95 19.48 72.82
N ASN A 577 42.00 18.69 72.57
CA ASN A 577 43.31 19.21 72.14
C ASN A 577 43.28 19.69 70.68
N VAL A 578 43.84 20.88 70.42
CA VAL A 578 44.01 21.44 69.07
C VAL A 578 45.50 21.46 68.71
N THR A 579 45.89 20.78 67.63
CA THR A 579 47.28 20.67 67.15
C THR A 579 47.45 21.48 65.85
N LEU A 580 48.39 22.42 65.81
CA LEU A 580 48.70 23.25 64.63
C LEU A 580 50.00 22.75 63.98
N SER A 581 49.91 22.05 62.84
CA SER A 581 51.05 21.39 62.19
C SER A 581 51.82 22.24 61.17
N SER A 582 51.24 23.32 60.64
CA SER A 582 51.93 24.31 59.79
C SER A 582 51.09 25.58 59.64
N VAL A 583 51.62 26.74 60.04
CA VAL A 583 50.95 28.03 59.84
C VAL A 583 51.69 28.80 58.74
N SER A 584 51.01 29.13 57.64
CA SER A 584 51.53 30.02 56.59
C SER A 584 50.83 31.38 56.69
N GLY A 585 51.55 32.36 57.23
CA GLY A 585 51.09 33.72 57.46
C GLY A 585 51.87 34.35 58.61
N THR A 586 52.13 35.66 58.54
CA THR A 586 52.74 36.40 59.66
C THR A 586 51.73 36.42 60.79
N ALA A 587 51.83 35.48 61.73
CA ALA A 587 51.07 35.55 62.95
C ALA A 587 51.47 36.85 63.65
N THR A 588 50.57 37.83 63.67
CA THR A 588 50.81 39.12 64.34
C THR A 588 50.74 38.98 65.86
N SER A 589 50.23 37.85 66.37
CA SER A 589 50.28 37.44 67.77
C SER A 589 50.12 35.92 67.89
N VAL A 590 51.09 35.25 68.53
CA VAL A 590 50.98 33.87 69.00
C VAL A 590 51.05 33.92 70.53
N ILE A 591 49.91 33.97 71.22
CA ILE A 591 49.87 33.86 72.69
C ILE A 591 49.11 32.58 73.04
N GLY A 592 49.83 31.47 73.15
CA GLY A 592 49.32 30.28 73.82
C GLY A 592 49.41 30.50 75.34
N ARG A 593 48.27 30.69 76.02
CA ARG A 593 48.22 30.60 77.49
C ARG A 593 48.33 29.12 77.89
N SER A 594 49.24 28.76 78.78
CA SER A 594 49.21 27.46 79.45
C SER A 594 48.16 27.46 80.57
N SER A 595 47.79 26.28 81.09
CA SER A 595 46.77 26.09 82.13
C SER A 595 47.04 26.78 83.48
N THR A 596 48.23 27.38 83.67
CA THR A 596 48.61 28.14 84.88
C THR A 596 48.82 29.64 84.63
N GLY A 597 48.64 30.14 83.40
CA GLY A 597 48.47 31.57 83.13
C GLY A 597 49.72 32.42 82.78
N GLN A 598 50.89 31.86 82.45
CA GLN A 598 52.05 32.61 81.86
C GLN A 598 52.80 31.86 80.74
N VAL A 599 53.54 32.60 79.89
CA VAL A 599 54.31 32.13 78.70
C VAL A 599 55.83 32.16 78.98
N VAL A 600 56.56 31.08 78.64
CA VAL A 600 58.01 30.94 78.92
C VAL A 600 58.77 30.55 77.63
N GLY A 601 59.14 31.52 76.78
CA GLY A 601 60.16 31.42 75.70
C GLY A 601 59.71 31.12 74.25
N VAL A 602 60.38 31.75 73.25
CA VAL A 602 60.25 31.49 71.79
C VAL A 602 61.64 31.31 71.15
N THR A 603 61.84 30.25 70.37
CA THR A 603 63.07 29.97 69.60
C THR A 603 62.79 30.06 68.09
N LEU A 604 63.61 30.78 67.32
CA LEU A 604 63.50 30.94 65.84
C LEU A 604 64.45 29.99 65.09
N GLY A 605 63.99 29.33 64.02
CA GLY A 605 64.78 28.40 63.19
C GLY A 605 65.05 28.92 61.77
N SER A 606 66.03 28.29 61.08
CA SER A 606 66.41 28.56 59.69
C SER A 606 65.28 28.18 58.72
N GLY A 607 64.86 29.09 57.84
CA GLY A 607 63.86 28.76 56.80
C GLY A 607 62.86 29.84 56.39
N LEU A 608 62.99 31.09 56.87
CA LEU A 608 62.18 32.21 56.37
C LEU A 608 62.98 33.02 55.32
N ASN A 609 62.50 33.10 54.06
CA ASN A 609 63.12 33.93 53.01
C ASN A 609 62.10 34.67 52.12
N LEU A 610 62.43 35.92 51.74
CA LEU A 610 61.56 36.92 51.11
C LEU A 610 61.65 36.93 49.57
N SER A 611 60.50 36.96 48.89
CA SER A 611 60.31 36.84 47.43
C SER A 611 60.31 38.16 46.64
N SER A 612 60.82 39.23 47.23
CA SER A 612 61.16 40.43 46.45
C SER A 612 62.36 41.13 47.10
N GLY A 613 63.42 41.18 46.32
CA GLY A 613 64.79 41.53 46.72
C GLY A 613 65.75 40.81 45.77
N THR A 614 66.73 41.55 45.25
CA THR A 614 67.69 41.03 44.25
C THR A 614 68.44 39.81 44.80
N LEU A 615 68.30 38.65 44.16
CA LEU A 615 69.20 37.52 44.35
C LEU A 615 70.45 37.77 43.50
N SER A 616 71.35 38.58 44.04
CA SER A 616 72.64 38.86 43.40
C SER A 616 73.58 37.67 43.66
N ALA A 617 73.70 36.79 42.65
CA ALA A 617 74.75 35.79 42.61
C ALA A 617 75.97 36.36 41.87
N THR A 618 76.86 37.04 42.60
CA THR A 618 78.17 37.46 42.09
C THR A 618 79.08 36.23 42.08
N ALA A 619 79.20 35.57 40.92
CA ALA A 619 80.25 34.58 40.71
C ALA A 619 81.58 35.33 40.53
N SER A 620 82.50 35.17 41.49
CA SER A 620 83.66 36.04 41.64
C SER A 620 84.77 35.85 40.61
N ASP A 621 84.90 34.72 39.90
CA ASP A 621 86.07 34.54 39.02
C ASP A 621 85.89 33.45 37.94
N SER A 622 86.37 33.78 36.72
CA SER A 622 86.86 32.90 35.63
C SER A 622 86.07 32.80 34.31
N VAL A 623 86.22 33.85 33.48
CA VAL A 623 86.80 33.91 32.11
C VAL A 623 86.17 33.12 30.94
N ASN A 624 85.52 31.97 31.09
CA ASN A 624 84.98 31.21 29.95
C ASN A 624 83.57 30.71 30.24
N VAL A 625 82.66 30.86 29.27
CA VAL A 625 81.30 30.31 29.34
C VAL A 625 81.22 29.04 28.51
N TYR A 626 80.75 27.94 29.12
CA TYR A 626 80.47 26.68 28.43
C TYR A 626 78.96 26.50 28.31
N LEU A 627 78.44 26.49 27.07
CA LEU A 627 77.04 26.24 26.77
C LEU A 627 76.91 24.93 25.96
N ALA A 628 76.14 23.97 26.45
CA ALA A 628 75.79 22.74 25.73
C ALA A 628 74.37 22.85 25.18
N ILE A 629 74.18 22.65 23.88
CA ILE A 629 72.88 22.86 23.23
C ILE A 629 72.51 21.65 22.35
N ASN A 630 71.27 21.16 22.48
CA ASN A 630 70.71 20.05 21.70
C ASN A 630 69.40 20.50 20.99
N GLY A 631 69.48 21.16 19.82
CA GLY A 631 68.32 21.58 19.00
C GLY A 631 68.72 22.22 17.65
N PRO A 632 67.90 22.17 16.56
CA PRO A 632 68.26 22.76 15.26
C PRO A 632 67.96 24.27 15.19
N GLY A 633 68.96 25.09 14.88
CA GLY A 633 68.84 26.55 14.64
C GLY A 633 69.09 27.41 15.88
N ILE A 634 70.22 28.13 15.92
CA ILE A 634 70.66 28.92 17.09
C ILE A 634 71.07 30.33 16.64
N ILE A 635 70.60 31.34 17.38
CA ILE A 635 71.11 32.71 17.32
C ILE A 635 72.08 32.89 18.50
N LEU A 636 73.37 33.01 18.20
CA LEU A 636 74.32 33.49 19.19
C LEU A 636 74.13 35.02 19.27
N SER A 637 73.95 35.55 20.49
CA SER A 637 73.55 36.93 20.75
C SER A 637 74.36 37.96 19.96
N SER A 638 73.75 39.12 19.65
CA SER A 638 74.30 40.17 18.76
C SER A 638 75.73 40.64 19.09
N SER A 639 76.21 40.40 20.32
CA SER A 639 77.60 40.58 20.73
C SER A 639 78.01 39.52 21.75
N PHE A 640 79.28 39.10 21.72
CA PHE A 640 79.91 38.23 22.74
C PHE A 640 80.37 39.01 23.99
N GLY A 641 79.95 40.26 24.18
CA GLY A 641 80.14 41.03 25.41
C GLY A 641 81.60 41.29 25.75
N GLN A 642 82.03 40.99 26.98
CA GLN A 642 83.39 41.23 27.45
C GLN A 642 84.34 40.03 27.22
N TYR A 643 83.78 38.84 26.99
CA TYR A 643 84.52 37.59 26.97
C TYR A 643 85.23 37.36 25.63
N SER A 644 86.50 36.98 25.66
CA SER A 644 87.36 36.85 24.48
C SER A 644 87.25 35.51 23.76
N HIS A 645 86.87 34.44 24.49
CA HIS A 645 86.79 33.07 23.97
C HIS A 645 85.41 32.48 24.27
N TRP A 646 84.80 31.87 23.26
CA TRP A 646 83.52 31.17 23.38
C TRP A 646 83.64 29.76 22.85
N TYR A 647 83.10 28.81 23.61
CA TYR A 647 83.10 27.39 23.27
C TYR A 647 81.68 26.93 23.03
N VAL A 648 81.40 26.50 21.80
CA VAL A 648 80.10 25.96 21.40
C VAL A 648 80.28 24.52 20.97
N ASN A 649 79.54 23.62 21.62
CA ASN A 649 79.51 22.20 21.26
C ASN A 649 78.16 21.86 20.64
N ILE A 650 78.19 21.29 19.44
CA ILE A 650 77.02 20.96 18.61
C ILE A 650 77.00 19.44 18.41
N ASN A 651 75.85 18.82 18.64
CA ASN A 651 75.65 17.38 18.44
C ASN A 651 74.39 17.11 17.62
N GLN A 652 74.43 17.38 16.31
CA GLN A 652 73.27 17.22 15.43
C GLN A 652 73.60 16.46 14.14
N SER A 653 72.68 15.61 13.69
CA SER A 653 72.85 14.77 12.49
C SER A 653 72.48 15.47 11.18
N SER A 654 71.77 16.60 11.23
CA SER A 654 71.39 17.43 10.07
C SER A 654 72.18 18.73 10.04
N THR A 655 72.29 19.37 8.86
CA THR A 655 73.01 20.63 8.71
C THR A 655 72.47 21.70 9.67
N VAL A 656 73.35 22.29 10.47
CA VAL A 656 73.03 23.37 11.41
C VAL A 656 73.44 24.70 10.79
N THR A 657 72.49 25.62 10.70
CA THR A 657 72.75 27.02 10.34
C THR A 657 72.88 27.86 11.61
N ILE A 658 74.00 28.57 11.76
CA ILE A 658 74.29 29.44 12.91
C ILE A 658 74.30 30.88 12.44
N THR A 659 73.61 31.78 13.15
CA THR A 659 73.80 33.22 12.93
C THR A 659 75.00 33.68 13.76
N LEU A 660 76.12 33.94 13.09
CA LEU A 660 77.30 34.53 13.73
C LEU A 660 77.00 36.00 14.07
N PRO A 661 77.41 36.49 15.26
CA PRO A 661 77.31 37.92 15.56
C PRO A 661 78.20 38.74 14.62
N SER A 662 77.90 40.03 14.48
CA SER A 662 78.65 40.91 13.58
C SER A 662 80.14 40.87 13.90
N ALA A 663 80.97 40.61 12.88
CA ALA A 663 82.43 40.60 13.01
C ALA A 663 82.95 41.95 13.56
N SER A 664 82.39 43.07 13.11
CA SER A 664 82.76 44.41 13.56
C SER A 664 82.61 44.64 15.07
N GLY A 665 81.64 43.99 15.71
CA GLY A 665 81.42 44.08 17.16
C GLY A 665 82.26 43.11 17.99
N ASN A 666 83.04 42.24 17.34
CA ASN A 666 83.74 41.13 17.98
C ASN A 666 85.18 40.97 17.48
N THR A 667 85.81 42.04 16.97
CA THR A 667 87.21 42.06 16.52
C THR A 667 88.15 41.39 17.54
N ASN A 668 89.01 40.49 17.06
CA ASN A 668 89.95 39.67 17.84
C ASN A 668 89.33 38.66 18.81
N LYS A 669 88.01 38.45 18.79
CA LYS A 669 87.37 37.39 19.59
C LYS A 669 87.41 36.06 18.86
N THR A 670 87.54 35.01 19.66
CA THR A 670 87.66 33.64 19.19
C THR A 670 86.39 32.86 19.52
N LEU A 671 85.80 32.28 18.49
CA LEU A 671 84.70 31.33 18.61
C LEU A 671 85.19 29.95 18.20
N VAL A 672 85.18 29.02 19.15
CA VAL A 672 85.52 27.61 18.89
C VAL A 672 84.22 26.83 18.78
N ILE A 673 84.00 26.26 17.59
CA ILE A 673 82.85 25.41 17.33
C ILE A 673 83.33 23.98 17.16
N LYS A 674 82.83 23.09 18.01
CA LYS A 674 83.01 21.65 17.89
C LYS A 674 81.68 21.04 17.47
N ASN A 675 81.67 20.28 16.38
CA ASN A 675 80.54 19.47 15.97
C ASN A 675 80.85 17.99 16.19
N VAL A 676 80.17 17.36 17.12
CA VAL A 676 80.21 15.91 17.35
C VAL A 676 79.11 15.16 16.58
N GLY A 677 78.14 15.86 15.99
CA GLY A 677 77.08 15.28 15.16
C GLY A 677 77.41 15.25 13.66
N ALA A 678 76.65 14.49 12.87
CA ALA A 678 76.95 14.20 11.45
C ALA A 678 76.64 15.34 10.45
N GLY A 679 75.84 16.35 10.82
CA GLY A 679 75.46 17.44 9.93
C GLY A 679 76.60 18.41 9.61
N ALA A 680 76.51 19.16 8.50
CA ALA A 680 77.42 20.28 8.26
C ALA A 680 77.07 21.48 9.18
N VAL A 681 78.03 22.38 9.44
CA VAL A 681 77.75 23.63 10.15
C VAL A 681 78.02 24.79 9.22
N ASN A 682 76.98 25.59 8.97
CA ASN A 682 77.05 26.75 8.09
C ASN A 682 76.70 28.02 8.85
N SER A 683 77.37 29.12 8.54
CA SER A 683 76.91 30.46 8.88
C SER A 683 75.63 30.78 8.09
N ASN A 684 74.72 31.51 8.71
CA ASN A 684 73.51 32.05 8.08
C ASN A 684 73.83 33.18 7.08
N SER A 685 75.09 33.57 6.91
CA SER A 685 75.54 34.62 6.00
C SER A 685 76.87 34.26 5.36
N THR A 686 77.13 34.76 4.14
CA THR A 686 78.42 34.61 3.43
C THR A 686 79.49 35.52 4.05
N ASN A 687 79.83 35.26 5.31
CA ASN A 687 80.73 36.08 6.13
C ASN A 687 81.89 35.28 6.73
N VAL A 688 82.11 34.07 6.21
CA VAL A 688 83.17 33.18 6.66
C VAL A 688 84.25 33.12 5.59
N GLU A 689 85.47 33.55 5.92
CA GLU A 689 86.65 33.37 5.07
C GLU A 689 87.23 31.96 5.33
N PRO A 690 87.21 31.04 4.33
CA PRO A 690 87.72 29.68 4.51
C PRO A 690 89.24 29.64 4.71
N LEU A 691 89.75 28.57 5.31
CA LEU A 691 91.17 28.40 5.65
C LEU A 691 92.14 28.54 4.45
N ASN A 692 91.69 28.22 3.23
CA ASN A 692 92.52 28.17 2.02
C ASN A 692 92.06 29.10 0.88
N SER A 693 91.15 30.04 1.15
CA SER A 693 90.60 30.95 0.12
C SER A 693 90.21 32.31 0.70
N LYS A 694 90.42 33.36 -0.10
CA LYS A 694 89.96 34.72 0.19
C LYS A 694 88.48 34.96 -0.17
N SER A 695 87.84 34.02 -0.88
CA SER A 695 86.43 34.15 -1.28
C SER A 695 85.52 33.72 -0.15
N LEU A 696 84.65 34.62 0.32
CA LEU A 696 83.73 34.37 1.42
C LEU A 696 82.72 33.27 1.09
N THR A 697 82.41 32.44 2.09
CA THR A 697 81.42 31.37 2.00
C THR A 697 80.53 31.35 3.24
N THR A 698 79.53 30.47 3.25
CA THR A 698 78.74 30.14 4.45
C THR A 698 79.29 28.93 5.20
N ALA A 699 80.16 28.12 4.60
CA ALA A 699 80.57 26.86 5.20
C ALA A 699 81.55 27.10 6.37
N ILE A 700 81.22 26.59 7.55
CA ILE A 700 82.11 26.61 8.72
C ILE A 700 82.74 25.22 8.92
N LEU A 701 81.89 24.18 8.98
CA LEU A 701 82.31 22.78 9.09
C LEU A 701 81.63 21.94 8.01
N PRO A 702 82.36 21.05 7.33
CA PRO A 702 81.74 20.06 6.46
C PRO A 702 80.90 19.06 7.28
N SER A 703 80.05 18.29 6.61
CA SER A 703 79.30 17.21 7.25
C SER A 703 80.25 16.13 7.78
N GLY A 704 80.04 15.70 9.02
CA GLY A 704 80.80 14.66 9.71
C GLY A 704 81.01 14.98 11.18
N GLY A 705 80.84 13.98 12.06
CA GLY A 705 81.08 14.13 13.50
C GLY A 705 82.57 14.22 13.84
N GLY A 706 82.90 14.97 14.89
CA GLY A 706 84.29 15.20 15.32
C GLY A 706 85.00 16.34 14.60
N LYS A 707 84.24 17.16 13.86
CA LYS A 707 84.75 18.32 13.14
C LYS A 707 84.82 19.53 14.06
N PHE A 708 85.84 20.37 13.90
CA PHE A 708 85.95 21.63 14.64
C PHE A 708 86.52 22.74 13.79
N ALA A 709 86.16 23.97 14.14
CA ALA A 709 86.69 25.18 13.55
C ALA A 709 86.85 26.23 14.64
N THR A 710 87.98 26.91 14.61
CA THR A 710 88.23 28.12 15.37
C THR A 710 88.09 29.30 14.43
N LEU A 711 87.08 30.12 14.67
CA LEU A 711 86.84 31.35 13.94
C LEU A 711 87.36 32.51 14.77
N VAL A 712 88.15 33.37 14.15
CA VAL A 712 88.58 34.65 14.74
C VAL A 712 87.99 35.77 13.90
N SER A 713 87.39 36.75 14.54
CA SER A 713 86.93 37.92 13.81
C SER A 713 88.08 38.88 13.55
N ASP A 714 88.30 39.26 12.30
CA ASP A 714 89.26 40.30 11.90
C ASP A 714 88.64 41.72 11.91
N GLY A 715 87.41 41.84 12.44
CA GLY A 715 86.62 43.06 12.45
C GLY A 715 85.76 43.28 11.20
N THR A 716 85.94 42.49 10.14
CA THR A 716 85.11 42.55 8.92
C THR A 716 84.40 41.22 8.66
N ASN A 717 85.11 40.11 8.76
CA ASN A 717 84.63 38.74 8.54
C ASN A 717 85.00 37.83 9.73
N TRP A 718 84.45 36.62 9.71
CA TRP A 718 84.90 35.54 10.58
C TRP A 718 85.86 34.65 9.79
N VAL A 719 87.13 34.68 10.19
CA VAL A 719 88.20 33.95 9.49
C VAL A 719 88.41 32.61 10.18
N ILE A 720 88.35 31.51 9.43
CA ILE A 720 88.69 30.18 9.95
C ILE A 720 90.21 30.10 10.07
N MET A 721 90.72 30.17 11.30
CA MET A 721 92.16 30.12 11.58
C MET A 721 92.66 28.68 11.77
N GLN A 722 91.75 27.75 12.13
CA GLN A 722 92.07 26.34 12.36
C GLN A 722 90.82 25.48 12.12
N ALA A 723 90.94 24.37 11.37
CA ALA A 723 89.86 23.38 11.17
C ALA A 723 90.41 21.98 10.79
N ASN A 724 89.57 20.92 10.82
CA ASN A 724 89.94 19.53 10.50
C ASN A 724 88.97 18.73 9.61
#